data_AF-A0A9D7C6D9-F1
#
_entry.id   AF-A0A9D7C6D9-F1
#
_cell.length_a   1.000
_cell.length_b   1.000
_cell.length_c   1.000
_cell.angle_alpha   90.00
_cell.angle_beta   90.00
_cell.angle_gamma   90.00
#
_symmetry.space_group_name_H-M   'P 1'
#
loop_
_entity.id
_entity.type
_entity.pdbx_description
1 polymer ?
#
loop_
_entity_poly.entity_id
_entity_poly.type
_entity_poly.pdbx_seq_one_letter_code
_entity_poly.pdbx_strand_id
1 'polypeptide(L)'
;MILINCNQKTNFTTNSHIFAPKSMYQRTSFCFIVFIVLLSAVFSSCNKGPESRPSWDVNILAPLLNTSLSIDDLISDSLLLENSDHSVSLVFSNSLYKFSLADQAIKIPDTTIKAGFSLENLSLANQTLVYPLSLGQMCQQLGLLGQFIIASNGGIFPIPAIENITTGATDIDATQFFESADLQSGFIDMTLKNELPIEISNIVFLIKNKTDQQVLTQDTFLNLLPGQMQTKVIDLSGKHVEGTLVASIIDLDSPGGVVMIDTSKALIITMVAHDLVVNSAIAIFPAQNLIEEDKETAYQISGGALLNELRIKSGNLVITLTSTIQQESHFEFALPSAKDVYGNFISISEDLPAAAAGSSSAVIKSFDLSGYTFNLTGIDGSKHNTYYTHLVAGIDSTGELVNISKGDSVLITYALQDIVPEYISGYLGQQIVNIGPDEALFDGLDKIKSGSIGLASASVNLKITNGVGVLSRLNLYELTAINTLSGKSEALQWDQLNKPLSILPATENPFVPALTTFSLDNSNSNIKSLIELLPDKLTYALDIFVNPDGNSSGFNDFTYDSSSLDVSLDITLPLSLVADALVLQDTLDFSLGSQEEGDPVIKEGTFSLIAYNGFPFSAVPQLYFYDSELQFLDSLFTIPAVMAPGKLDDQCLVIEKTKSVFSIPVDEAKMQRLRNAAMVVTRSSFSTEVTGSCNSYLTIYDDYLLDLKLTGSFIFYTGY
;
A
#
# COMPACT_ATOMS: atom_id res chain seq x y z
N MET A 1 -15.65 58.09 -3.88
CA MET A 1 -15.11 59.35 -4.43
C MET A 1 -15.69 59.46 -5.85
N ILE A 2 -16.88 60.06 -6.00
CA ILE A 2 -17.13 61.47 -6.43
C ILE A 2 -16.92 61.58 -7.97
N LEU A 3 -17.81 62.08 -8.85
CA LEU A 3 -19.10 62.80 -8.89
C LEU A 3 -19.54 62.80 -10.38
N ILE A 4 -20.77 62.49 -10.84
CA ILE A 4 -22.00 63.31 -11.00
C ILE A 4 -21.81 64.80 -11.39
N ASN A 5 -22.35 65.24 -12.55
CA ASN A 5 -23.40 66.29 -12.72
C ASN A 5 -23.66 66.66 -14.20
N CYS A 6 -24.92 66.62 -14.71
CA CYS A 6 -25.95 67.70 -14.83
C CYS A 6 -25.74 68.68 -16.01
N ASN A 7 -26.73 69.31 -16.68
CA ASN A 7 -28.19 69.19 -16.86
C ASN A 7 -28.67 70.37 -17.77
N GLN A 8 -29.92 70.30 -18.26
CA GLN A 8 -30.88 71.40 -18.56
C GLN A 8 -30.81 72.24 -19.87
N LYS A 9 -31.88 72.21 -20.72
CA LYS A 9 -33.15 73.02 -20.79
C LYS A 9 -32.95 74.42 -21.44
N THR A 10 -33.82 75.09 -22.20
CA THR A 10 -35.27 75.03 -22.54
C THR A 10 -35.59 76.07 -23.66
N ASN A 11 -36.73 75.90 -24.33
CA ASN A 11 -37.43 76.75 -25.31
C ASN A 11 -37.67 78.23 -24.89
N PHE A 12 -37.93 79.12 -25.88
CA PHE A 12 -39.06 80.07 -25.86
C PHE A 12 -39.37 80.68 -27.25
N THR A 13 -40.66 80.99 -27.44
CA THR A 13 -41.44 81.46 -28.60
C THR A 13 -41.50 83.00 -28.73
N THR A 14 -41.87 83.54 -29.92
CA THR A 14 -43.11 84.34 -30.17
C THR A 14 -43.10 85.21 -31.45
N ASN A 15 -44.31 85.36 -32.03
CA ASN A 15 -44.71 86.05 -33.26
C ASN A 15 -44.89 87.58 -33.12
N SER A 16 -44.89 88.31 -34.24
CA SER A 16 -45.91 89.34 -34.64
C SER A 16 -45.52 90.00 -35.98
N HIS A 17 -46.36 89.91 -37.04
CA HIS A 17 -47.30 90.94 -37.57
C HIS A 17 -46.60 92.23 -38.10
N ILE A 18 -46.91 92.91 -39.21
CA ILE A 18 -47.98 92.90 -40.24
C ILE A 18 -47.62 94.01 -41.29
N PHE A 19 -48.27 93.98 -42.47
CA PHE A 19 -48.53 95.06 -43.47
C PHE A 19 -47.49 95.44 -44.57
N ALA A 20 -47.92 95.21 -45.81
CA ALA A 20 -47.41 95.72 -47.10
C ALA A 20 -47.84 97.19 -47.35
N PRO A 21 -47.33 97.91 -48.39
CA PRO A 21 -47.93 97.78 -49.74
C PRO A 21 -47.02 98.04 -50.97
N LYS A 22 -47.45 97.47 -52.12
CA LYS A 22 -47.56 97.99 -53.52
C LYS A 22 -46.53 99.04 -54.00
N SER A 23 -45.93 99.01 -55.19
CA SER A 23 -46.36 98.57 -56.53
C SER A 23 -45.12 98.59 -57.46
N MET A 24 -44.87 97.53 -58.23
CA MET A 24 -45.14 97.47 -59.69
C MET A 24 -44.09 98.20 -60.55
N TYR A 25 -43.02 97.49 -60.95
CA TYR A 25 -42.50 97.62 -62.31
C TYR A 25 -42.31 96.25 -62.94
N GLN A 26 -42.97 96.14 -64.08
CA GLN A 26 -43.24 94.96 -64.87
C GLN A 26 -42.04 94.59 -65.74
N ARG A 27 -41.99 93.29 -66.07
CA ARG A 27 -41.56 92.77 -67.37
C ARG A 27 -40.07 92.94 -67.70
N THR A 28 -39.23 92.18 -67.00
CA THR A 28 -37.97 91.63 -67.58
C THR A 28 -37.39 90.47 -66.76
N SER A 29 -37.83 90.25 -65.52
CA SER A 29 -37.39 89.12 -64.68
C SER A 29 -38.19 87.82 -64.82
N PHE A 30 -39.29 87.81 -65.57
CA PHE A 30 -40.19 86.63 -65.65
C PHE A 30 -39.59 85.48 -66.50
N CYS A 31 -38.78 85.77 -67.52
CA CYS A 31 -38.09 84.71 -68.28
C CYS A 31 -36.91 84.09 -67.51
N PHE A 32 -36.22 84.87 -66.67
CA PHE A 32 -35.09 84.37 -65.87
C PHE A 32 -35.58 83.54 -64.66
N ILE A 33 -36.72 83.91 -64.07
CA ILE A 33 -37.37 83.14 -63.00
C ILE A 33 -38.02 81.86 -63.55
N VAL A 34 -38.64 81.88 -64.73
CA VAL A 34 -39.19 80.66 -65.36
C VAL A 34 -38.09 79.70 -65.79
N PHE A 35 -36.92 80.19 -66.25
CA PHE A 35 -35.78 79.33 -66.58
C PHE A 35 -35.14 78.70 -65.33
N ILE A 36 -35.03 79.43 -64.22
CA ILE A 36 -34.52 78.90 -62.94
C ILE A 36 -35.52 77.94 -62.27
N VAL A 37 -36.83 78.17 -62.42
CA VAL A 37 -37.89 77.25 -61.93
C VAL A 37 -38.02 76.01 -62.81
N LEU A 38 -37.77 76.09 -64.12
CA LEU A 38 -37.69 74.91 -64.99
C LEU A 38 -36.41 74.10 -64.73
N LEU A 39 -35.28 74.75 -64.43
CA LEU A 39 -34.02 74.06 -64.16
C LEU A 39 -34.00 73.37 -62.78
N SER A 40 -34.75 73.89 -61.79
CA SER A 40 -34.94 73.22 -60.49
C SER A 40 -36.00 72.11 -60.52
N ALA A 41 -36.97 72.16 -61.44
CA ALA A 41 -37.97 71.10 -61.61
C ALA A 41 -37.43 69.82 -62.30
N VAL A 42 -36.27 69.89 -62.96
CA VAL A 42 -35.66 68.72 -63.66
C VAL A 42 -34.72 67.91 -62.75
N PHE A 43 -34.36 68.41 -61.57
CA PHE A 43 -33.54 67.68 -60.57
C PHE A 43 -34.34 67.12 -59.39
N SER A 44 -35.67 67.12 -59.42
CA SER A 44 -36.49 66.65 -58.26
C SER A 44 -37.71 65.79 -58.64
N SER A 45 -37.66 65.09 -59.77
CA SER A 45 -38.71 64.13 -60.12
C SER A 45 -38.15 62.81 -60.65
N CYS A 46 -37.41 62.10 -59.80
CA CYS A 46 -37.38 60.63 -59.79
C CYS A 46 -36.79 60.14 -58.47
N ASN A 47 -37.46 60.42 -57.35
CA ASN A 47 -37.20 59.71 -56.10
C ASN A 47 -38.13 58.49 -56.07
N LYS A 48 -37.61 57.29 -56.38
CA LYS A 48 -38.30 56.04 -56.04
C LYS A 48 -38.39 55.99 -54.52
N GLY A 49 -39.60 55.90 -53.97
CA GLY A 49 -39.79 55.68 -52.54
C GLY A 49 -39.07 54.40 -52.07
N PRO A 50 -38.73 54.27 -50.79
CA PRO A 50 -38.04 53.09 -50.23
C PRO A 50 -38.90 51.81 -50.19
N GLU A 51 -39.93 51.71 -51.04
CA GLU A 51 -40.83 50.57 -51.13
C GLU A 51 -40.72 49.93 -52.51
N SER A 52 -39.63 49.20 -52.70
CA SER A 52 -39.41 48.08 -53.66
C SER A 52 -37.92 48.01 -53.98
N ARG A 53 -37.15 47.45 -53.02
CA ARG A 53 -35.83 46.89 -53.35
C ARG A 53 -36.07 45.83 -54.43
N PRO A 54 -35.37 45.85 -55.58
CA PRO A 54 -35.53 44.82 -56.58
C PRO A 54 -35.11 43.47 -55.97
N SER A 55 -36.07 42.56 -55.79
CA SER A 55 -35.82 41.16 -55.41
C SER A 55 -35.80 40.32 -56.67
N TRP A 56 -34.74 39.56 -56.89
CA TRP A 56 -34.73 38.51 -57.91
C TRP A 56 -34.94 37.17 -57.21
N ASP A 57 -35.89 36.38 -57.72
CA ASP A 57 -36.08 34.99 -57.31
C ASP A 57 -34.93 34.16 -57.88
N VAL A 58 -33.80 34.10 -57.17
CA VAL A 58 -32.71 33.20 -57.52
C VAL A 58 -32.88 31.95 -56.67
N ASN A 59 -33.58 30.95 -57.21
CA ASN A 59 -33.69 29.64 -56.59
C ASN A 59 -32.33 28.91 -56.64
N ILE A 60 -31.46 29.21 -55.68
CA ILE A 60 -30.22 28.47 -55.46
C ILE A 60 -30.56 27.29 -54.55
N LEU A 61 -30.45 26.08 -55.08
CA LEU A 61 -30.48 24.84 -54.30
C LEU A 61 -29.08 24.59 -53.72
N ALA A 62 -28.90 24.87 -52.43
CA ALA A 62 -27.66 24.62 -51.72
C ALA A 62 -27.80 23.42 -50.76
N PRO A 63 -26.86 22.46 -50.74
CA PRO A 63 -26.78 21.48 -49.66
C PRO A 63 -26.36 22.20 -48.37
N LEU A 64 -27.13 22.02 -47.29
CA LEU A 64 -26.90 22.68 -46.01
C LEU A 64 -26.33 21.73 -44.96
N LEU A 65 -26.78 20.47 -44.97
CA LEU A 65 -26.32 19.44 -44.04
C LEU A 65 -26.50 18.07 -44.70
N ASN A 66 -25.54 17.18 -44.48
CA ASN A 66 -25.67 15.76 -44.75
C ASN A 66 -25.22 15.00 -43.51
N THR A 67 -26.08 14.14 -42.98
CA THR A 67 -25.82 13.34 -41.78
C THR A 67 -26.47 11.98 -41.92
N SER A 68 -25.97 11.00 -41.19
CA SER A 68 -26.54 9.68 -41.05
C SER A 68 -26.57 9.34 -39.57
N LEU A 69 -27.72 8.89 -39.07
CA LEU A 69 -27.82 8.27 -37.75
C LEU A 69 -27.75 6.75 -37.91
N SER A 70 -26.87 6.13 -37.15
CA SER A 70 -26.58 4.70 -37.10
C SER A 70 -26.79 4.17 -35.67
N ILE A 71 -26.56 2.87 -35.47
CA ILE A 71 -26.56 2.30 -34.12
C ILE A 71 -25.34 2.72 -33.28
N ASP A 72 -24.26 3.16 -33.92
CA ASP A 72 -23.06 3.72 -33.28
C ASP A 72 -23.37 5.06 -32.58
N ASP A 73 -24.46 5.73 -33.01
CA ASP A 73 -24.95 6.93 -32.35
C ASP A 73 -25.78 6.61 -31.08
N LEU A 74 -26.19 5.34 -30.90
CA LEU A 74 -26.90 4.85 -29.71
C LEU A 74 -25.94 4.46 -28.58
N ILE A 75 -24.79 3.89 -28.91
CA ILE A 75 -23.85 3.26 -27.97
C ILE A 75 -22.42 3.52 -28.45
N SER A 76 -21.41 3.51 -27.57
CA SER A 76 -20.01 3.70 -28.00
C SER A 76 -19.52 2.54 -28.88
N ASP A 77 -18.86 2.84 -30.00
CA ASP A 77 -18.41 1.89 -31.03
C ASP A 77 -17.57 0.73 -30.46
N SER A 78 -16.82 0.98 -29.38
CA SER A 78 -16.01 -0.04 -28.69
C SER A 78 -16.82 -1.15 -28.03
N LEU A 79 -18.14 -0.99 -27.93
CA LEU A 79 -19.05 -1.91 -27.25
C LEU A 79 -19.91 -2.72 -28.23
N LEU A 80 -19.81 -2.45 -29.54
CA LEU A 80 -20.59 -3.16 -30.56
C LEU A 80 -19.79 -4.32 -31.13
N LEU A 81 -20.43 -5.48 -31.23
CA LEU A 81 -19.90 -6.68 -31.85
C LEU A 81 -20.78 -7.07 -33.03
N GLU A 82 -20.20 -7.04 -34.23
CA GLU A 82 -20.82 -7.56 -35.45
C GLU A 82 -20.70 -9.08 -35.45
N ASN A 83 -21.84 -9.76 -35.49
CA ASN A 83 -21.90 -11.21 -35.58
C ASN A 83 -21.63 -11.68 -37.02
N SER A 84 -21.37 -12.98 -37.20
CA SER A 84 -21.12 -13.55 -38.54
C SER A 84 -22.30 -13.43 -39.52
N ASP A 85 -23.49 -13.11 -39.02
CA ASP A 85 -24.71 -12.87 -39.79
C ASP A 85 -25.02 -11.37 -39.99
N HIS A 86 -24.06 -10.48 -39.68
CA HIS A 86 -24.20 -9.02 -39.67
C HIS A 86 -25.19 -8.46 -38.63
N SER A 87 -25.76 -9.30 -37.76
CA SER A 87 -26.54 -8.81 -36.63
C SER A 87 -25.63 -8.15 -35.60
N VAL A 88 -26.12 -7.09 -34.98
CA VAL A 88 -25.33 -6.32 -34.00
C VAL A 88 -25.68 -6.78 -32.58
N SER A 89 -24.65 -6.98 -31.76
CA SER A 89 -24.79 -7.23 -30.32
C SER A 89 -24.00 -6.20 -29.52
N LEU A 90 -24.58 -5.76 -28.41
CA LEU A 90 -23.90 -4.91 -27.43
C LEU A 90 -23.17 -5.79 -26.41
N VAL A 91 -21.85 -5.63 -26.31
CA VAL A 91 -20.99 -6.36 -25.37
C VAL A 91 -20.14 -5.37 -24.58
N PHE A 92 -20.31 -5.35 -23.26
CA PHE A 92 -19.51 -4.51 -22.36
C PHE A 92 -19.40 -5.13 -20.98
N SER A 93 -18.40 -4.72 -20.22
CA SER A 93 -18.18 -5.17 -18.85
C SER A 93 -18.36 -4.00 -17.90
N ASN A 94 -19.16 -4.20 -16.85
CA ASN A 94 -19.36 -3.23 -15.79
C ASN A 94 -18.76 -3.74 -14.47
N SER A 95 -17.84 -2.98 -13.88
CA SER A 95 -17.21 -3.32 -12.61
C SER A 95 -18.16 -3.01 -11.45
N LEU A 96 -18.49 -4.02 -10.64
CA LEU A 96 -19.26 -3.82 -9.42
C LEU A 96 -18.33 -3.47 -8.26
N TYR A 97 -17.39 -4.35 -7.94
CA TYR A 97 -16.52 -4.22 -6.77
C TYR A 97 -15.14 -4.81 -7.03
N LYS A 98 -14.12 -4.19 -6.43
CA LYS A 98 -12.73 -4.66 -6.46
C LYS A 98 -12.19 -4.79 -5.04
N PHE A 99 -11.88 -6.01 -4.65
CA PHE A 99 -11.33 -6.34 -3.34
C PHE A 99 -9.82 -6.57 -3.41
N SER A 100 -9.06 -5.96 -2.49
CA SER A 100 -7.63 -6.23 -2.29
C SER A 100 -7.43 -6.80 -0.88
N LEU A 101 -6.98 -8.06 -0.80
CA LEU A 101 -6.79 -8.74 0.48
C LEU A 101 -5.65 -8.09 1.29
N ALA A 102 -4.57 -7.68 0.62
CA ALA A 102 -3.42 -7.06 1.25
C ALA A 102 -3.79 -5.75 1.97
N ASP A 103 -4.67 -4.93 1.40
CA ASP A 103 -5.04 -3.63 1.96
C ASP A 103 -6.09 -3.72 3.08
N GLN A 104 -7.06 -4.64 2.94
CA GLN A 104 -8.29 -4.61 3.73
C GLN A 104 -8.35 -5.70 4.81
N ALA A 105 -7.66 -6.83 4.62
CA ALA A 105 -7.84 -8.02 5.46
C ALA A 105 -6.65 -8.32 6.38
N ILE A 106 -5.41 -8.10 5.92
CA ILE A 106 -4.22 -8.48 6.68
C ILE A 106 -3.43 -7.24 7.05
N LYS A 107 -3.74 -6.71 8.24
CA LYS A 107 -2.95 -5.64 8.84
C LYS A 107 -1.82 -6.25 9.65
N ILE A 108 -0.61 -5.88 9.28
CA ILE A 108 0.62 -6.21 9.98
C ILE A 108 0.87 -5.13 11.03
N PRO A 109 0.71 -5.42 12.35
CA PRO A 109 0.80 -4.39 13.36
C PRO A 109 2.25 -4.03 13.71
N ASP A 110 2.47 -2.77 14.04
CA ASP A 110 3.69 -2.35 14.71
C ASP A 110 3.89 -3.18 15.98
N THR A 111 5.07 -3.78 16.08
CA THR A 111 5.35 -4.71 17.17
C THR A 111 6.67 -4.34 17.79
N THR A 112 6.64 -4.09 19.09
CA THR A 112 7.83 -3.89 19.91
C THR A 112 8.01 -5.08 20.84
N ILE A 113 9.12 -5.79 20.70
CA ILE A 113 9.51 -6.90 21.58
C ILE A 113 10.73 -6.49 22.39
N LYS A 114 10.70 -6.82 23.67
CA LYS A 114 11.82 -6.64 24.59
C LYS A 114 12.37 -8.02 24.96
N ALA A 115 13.62 -8.26 24.66
CA ALA A 115 14.37 -9.43 25.09
C ALA A 115 15.43 -8.98 26.10
N GLY A 116 15.21 -9.34 27.36
CA GLY A 116 16.21 -9.15 28.41
C GLY A 116 17.04 -10.42 28.52
N PHE A 117 18.36 -10.27 28.40
CA PHE A 117 19.33 -11.34 28.53
C PHE A 117 20.12 -11.12 29.81
N SER A 118 20.17 -12.17 30.63
CA SER A 118 21.05 -12.23 31.79
C SER A 118 22.36 -12.90 31.39
N LEU A 119 23.42 -12.53 32.08
CA LEU A 119 24.74 -13.10 31.89
C LEU A 119 24.74 -14.59 32.25
N GLU A 120 24.98 -15.45 31.26
CA GLU A 120 25.05 -16.90 31.49
C GLU A 120 26.43 -17.30 31.99
N ASN A 121 27.46 -16.79 31.30
CA ASN A 121 28.85 -17.12 31.51
C ASN A 121 29.59 -15.91 32.08
N LEU A 122 30.21 -16.11 33.24
CA LEU A 122 31.09 -15.12 33.84
C LEU A 122 32.26 -15.86 34.51
N SER A 123 33.40 -15.86 33.83
CA SER A 123 34.58 -16.63 34.21
C SER A 123 35.80 -15.73 34.43
N LEU A 124 36.68 -16.14 35.34
CA LEU A 124 37.96 -15.50 35.59
C LEU A 124 39.11 -16.33 35.00
N ALA A 125 40.19 -15.66 34.63
CA ALA A 125 41.39 -16.33 34.11
C ALA A 125 42.07 -17.17 35.20
N ASN A 126 42.71 -18.26 34.80
CA ASN A 126 43.50 -19.10 35.70
C ASN A 126 44.65 -18.29 36.30
N GLN A 127 44.85 -18.42 37.61
CA GLN A 127 45.89 -17.70 38.34
C GLN A 127 46.87 -18.66 39.01
N THR A 128 48.15 -18.31 39.02
CA THR A 128 49.19 -19.11 39.70
C THR A 128 49.95 -18.25 40.68
N LEU A 129 50.04 -18.72 41.93
CA LEU A 129 50.81 -18.11 43.00
C LEU A 129 51.84 -19.12 43.51
N VAL A 130 53.10 -18.70 43.61
CA VAL A 130 54.19 -19.52 44.13
C VAL A 130 54.77 -18.84 45.38
N TYR A 131 54.72 -19.55 46.51
CA TYR A 131 55.21 -19.08 47.79
C TYR A 131 56.26 -20.04 48.37
N PRO A 132 57.54 -19.64 48.41
CA PRO A 132 58.59 -20.41 49.05
C PRO A 132 58.64 -20.13 50.56
N LEU A 133 58.45 -21.17 51.39
CA LEU A 133 58.67 -21.11 52.83
C LEU A 133 60.00 -21.79 53.19
N SER A 134 61.05 -21.01 53.43
CA SER A 134 62.38 -21.54 53.74
C SER A 134 62.46 -22.20 55.12
N LEU A 135 63.36 -23.18 55.25
CA LEU A 135 63.69 -23.80 56.53
C LEU A 135 64.13 -22.76 57.55
N GLY A 136 64.91 -21.76 57.12
CA GLY A 136 65.33 -20.64 57.96
C GLY A 136 64.14 -19.86 58.55
N GLN A 137 63.12 -19.58 57.74
CA GLN A 137 61.89 -18.92 58.20
C GLN A 137 61.10 -19.79 59.18
N MET A 138 60.94 -21.08 58.90
CA MET A 138 60.28 -22.02 59.81
C MET A 138 61.03 -22.11 61.16
N CYS A 139 62.36 -22.12 61.12
CA CYS A 139 63.19 -22.18 62.30
C CYS A 139 63.07 -20.94 63.20
N GLN A 140 62.71 -19.77 62.68
CA GLN A 140 62.48 -18.60 63.53
C GLN A 140 61.33 -18.83 64.54
N GLN A 141 60.41 -19.76 64.25
CA GLN A 141 59.27 -20.09 65.10
C GLN A 141 59.55 -21.26 66.06
N LEU A 142 60.70 -21.92 65.93
CA LEU A 142 61.12 -23.08 66.73
C LEU A 142 61.91 -22.74 68.01
N GLY A 143 62.05 -21.47 68.36
CA GLY A 143 62.78 -21.04 69.55
C GLY A 143 64.25 -21.50 69.55
N LEU A 144 64.74 -22.05 70.67
CA LEU A 144 66.13 -22.50 70.82
C LEU A 144 66.54 -23.59 69.81
N LEU A 145 65.62 -24.49 69.46
CA LEU A 145 65.86 -25.53 68.46
C LEU A 145 66.06 -24.92 67.08
N GLY A 146 65.24 -23.94 66.74
CA GLY A 146 65.37 -23.20 65.50
C GLY A 146 66.68 -22.42 65.38
N GLN A 147 67.10 -21.75 66.45
CA GLN A 147 68.39 -21.06 66.49
C GLN A 147 69.57 -22.02 66.33
N PHE A 148 69.46 -23.23 66.87
CA PHE A 148 70.45 -24.29 66.65
C PHE A 148 70.52 -24.71 65.18
N ILE A 149 69.37 -24.95 64.53
CA ILE A 149 69.30 -25.32 63.11
C ILE A 149 69.87 -24.19 62.24
N ILE A 150 69.52 -22.93 62.53
CA ILE A 150 70.02 -21.76 61.81
C ILE A 150 71.55 -21.62 61.95
N ALA A 151 72.08 -21.75 63.17
CA ALA A 151 73.51 -21.65 63.44
C ALA A 151 74.33 -22.81 62.82
N SER A 152 73.67 -23.94 62.56
CA SER A 152 74.27 -25.15 62.00
C SER A 152 74.20 -25.22 60.46
N ASN A 153 73.77 -24.12 59.82
CA ASN A 153 73.68 -24.02 58.37
C ASN A 153 75.02 -24.35 57.66
N GLY A 154 74.96 -25.16 56.61
CA GLY A 154 76.11 -25.63 55.83
C GLY A 154 76.83 -26.86 56.39
N GLY A 155 76.43 -27.36 57.57
CA GLY A 155 77.00 -28.56 58.19
C GLY A 155 76.06 -29.77 58.17
N ILE A 156 76.60 -30.96 58.44
CA ILE A 156 75.82 -32.19 58.66
C ILE A 156 75.56 -32.31 60.16
N PHE A 157 74.31 -32.12 60.57
CA PHE A 157 73.90 -32.18 61.97
C PHE A 157 72.55 -32.90 62.11
N PRO A 158 72.28 -33.52 63.28
CA PRO A 158 70.95 -34.06 63.56
C PRO A 158 69.95 -32.91 63.75
N ILE A 159 68.90 -32.87 62.92
CA ILE A 159 67.67 -32.14 63.20
C ILE A 159 66.81 -33.03 64.09
N PRO A 160 66.46 -32.62 65.32
CA PRO A 160 65.54 -33.38 66.18
C PRO A 160 64.16 -33.54 65.54
N ALA A 161 63.36 -34.48 66.05
CA ALA A 161 61.96 -34.55 65.68
C ALA A 161 61.26 -33.20 65.96
N ILE A 162 60.43 -32.79 65.02
CA ILE A 162 59.64 -31.59 65.04
C ILE A 162 58.19 -32.02 65.18
N GLU A 163 57.48 -31.48 66.17
CA GLU A 163 56.07 -31.79 66.39
C GLU A 163 55.27 -30.51 66.61
N ASN A 164 54.09 -30.41 66.00
CA ASN A 164 53.13 -29.32 66.17
C ASN A 164 53.69 -27.91 65.90
N ILE A 165 54.49 -27.73 64.84
CA ILE A 165 54.85 -26.37 64.43
C ILE A 165 53.64 -25.69 63.80
N THR A 166 53.36 -24.48 64.28
CA THR A 166 52.52 -23.53 63.57
C THR A 166 53.42 -22.51 62.89
N THR A 167 53.12 -22.18 61.64
CA THR A 167 53.61 -20.94 61.07
C THR A 167 52.65 -19.81 61.38
N GLY A 168 53.20 -18.64 61.69
CA GLY A 168 52.42 -17.41 61.73
C GLY A 168 51.64 -17.18 60.44
N ALA A 169 50.59 -16.37 60.54
CA ALA A 169 49.81 -15.89 59.42
C ALA A 169 50.73 -15.20 58.39
N THR A 170 50.64 -15.63 57.14
CA THR A 170 51.34 -15.04 56.00
C THR A 170 50.31 -14.48 55.05
N ASP A 171 50.47 -13.21 54.67
CA ASP A 171 49.62 -12.59 53.67
C ASP A 171 49.93 -13.16 52.28
N ILE A 172 48.87 -13.52 51.55
CA ILE A 172 48.91 -13.84 50.13
C ILE A 172 48.18 -12.70 49.41
N ASP A 173 48.89 -12.04 48.49
CA ASP A 173 48.35 -10.93 47.71
C ASP A 173 48.03 -11.38 46.28
N ALA A 174 46.73 -11.47 45.99
CA ALA A 174 46.16 -11.73 44.68
C ALA A 174 45.43 -10.50 44.11
N THR A 175 45.57 -9.31 44.72
CA THR A 175 44.85 -8.08 44.33
C THR A 175 45.17 -7.61 42.91
N GLN A 176 46.29 -8.06 42.35
CA GLN A 176 46.62 -7.87 40.93
C GLN A 176 45.68 -8.59 39.96
N PHE A 177 44.86 -9.54 40.43
CA PHE A 177 43.96 -10.33 39.60
C PHE A 177 42.48 -10.05 39.92
N PHE A 178 42.14 -9.94 41.21
CA PHE A 178 40.80 -9.59 41.68
C PHE A 178 40.85 -9.01 43.10
N GLU A 179 39.92 -8.13 43.45
CA GLU A 179 39.71 -7.63 44.81
C GLU A 179 38.77 -8.54 45.60
N SER A 180 37.70 -9.01 44.95
CA SER A 180 36.74 -9.94 45.55
C SER A 180 35.98 -10.72 44.47
N ALA A 181 35.59 -11.95 44.78
CA ALA A 181 34.80 -12.80 43.89
C ALA A 181 33.84 -13.70 44.68
N ASP A 182 32.57 -13.66 44.32
CA ASP A 182 31.55 -14.61 44.77
C ASP A 182 31.48 -15.77 43.79
N LEU A 183 32.05 -16.92 44.17
CA LEU A 183 32.22 -18.05 43.25
C LEU A 183 30.94 -18.89 43.16
N GLN A 184 30.48 -19.14 41.94
CA GLN A 184 29.54 -20.23 41.66
C GLN A 184 30.29 -21.57 41.72
N SER A 185 31.43 -21.65 41.06
CA SER A 185 32.32 -22.81 41.05
C SER A 185 33.76 -22.42 40.79
N GLY A 186 34.68 -23.31 41.14
CA GLY A 186 36.10 -23.13 40.87
C GLY A 186 36.97 -23.95 41.80
N PHE A 187 38.22 -24.14 41.41
CA PHE A 187 39.17 -24.96 42.16
C PHE A 187 40.47 -24.23 42.43
N ILE A 188 41.16 -24.65 43.50
CA ILE A 188 42.57 -24.36 43.72
C ILE A 188 43.34 -25.67 43.80
N ASP A 189 44.29 -25.85 42.89
CA ASP A 189 45.32 -26.88 42.99
C ASP A 189 46.45 -26.39 43.89
N MET A 190 46.54 -26.96 45.08
CA MET A 190 47.62 -26.70 46.01
C MET A 190 48.68 -27.80 45.91
N THR A 191 49.84 -27.43 45.39
CA THR A 191 51.01 -28.30 45.27
C THR A 191 52.07 -27.92 46.30
N LEU A 192 52.44 -28.87 47.15
CA LEU A 192 53.56 -28.74 48.07
C LEU A 192 54.75 -29.53 47.52
N LYS A 193 55.90 -28.86 47.35
CA LYS A 193 57.19 -29.49 47.08
C LYS A 193 58.08 -29.35 48.31
N ASN A 194 58.43 -30.47 48.92
CA ASN A 194 59.37 -30.47 50.03
C ASN A 194 60.81 -30.40 49.49
N GLU A 195 61.43 -29.23 49.44
CA GLU A 195 62.89 -29.15 49.20
C GLU A 195 63.70 -29.17 50.49
N LEU A 196 63.05 -29.25 51.65
CA LEU A 196 63.72 -29.36 52.94
C LEU A 196 64.54 -30.66 52.98
N PRO A 197 65.64 -30.68 53.73
CA PRO A 197 66.49 -31.87 53.81
C PRO A 197 65.88 -33.02 54.62
N ILE A 198 64.71 -32.81 55.25
CA ILE A 198 64.01 -33.77 56.13
C ILE A 198 62.63 -34.12 55.56
N GLU A 199 62.15 -35.32 55.88
CA GLU A 199 60.78 -35.74 55.61
C GLU A 199 59.78 -34.92 56.42
N ILE A 200 58.61 -34.62 55.85
CA ILE A 200 57.47 -34.04 56.56
C ILE A 200 56.41 -35.14 56.70
N SER A 201 56.20 -35.64 57.91
CA SER A 201 55.20 -36.69 58.17
C SER A 201 53.78 -36.18 57.96
N ASN A 202 53.53 -34.95 58.39
CA ASN A 202 52.22 -34.33 58.39
C ASN A 202 52.38 -32.82 58.26
N ILE A 203 51.54 -32.19 57.43
CA ILE A 203 51.41 -30.74 57.36
C ILE A 203 49.94 -30.38 57.10
N VAL A 204 49.37 -29.58 57.99
CA VAL A 204 48.00 -29.06 57.88
C VAL A 204 48.06 -27.59 57.50
N PHE A 205 47.53 -27.27 56.33
CA PHE A 205 47.50 -25.92 55.80
C PHE A 205 46.10 -25.33 55.92
N LEU A 206 46.02 -24.03 56.17
CA LEU A 206 44.79 -23.26 56.34
C LEU A 206 44.87 -21.99 55.50
N ILE A 207 43.90 -21.76 54.61
CA ILE A 207 43.70 -20.50 53.89
C ILE A 207 42.42 -19.85 54.37
N LYS A 208 42.51 -18.55 54.67
CA LYS A 208 41.36 -17.69 54.97
C LYS A 208 41.40 -16.42 54.15
N ASN A 209 40.25 -15.80 53.98
CA ASN A 209 40.16 -14.39 53.64
C ASN A 209 40.79 -13.54 54.75
N LYS A 210 41.42 -12.42 54.39
CA LYS A 210 42.10 -11.56 55.35
C LYS A 210 41.12 -10.72 56.17
N THR A 211 40.03 -10.26 55.57
CA THR A 211 39.13 -9.30 56.22
C THR A 211 38.01 -10.00 56.96
N ASP A 212 37.19 -10.80 56.28
CA ASP A 212 36.05 -11.50 56.89
C ASP A 212 36.44 -12.77 57.68
N GLN A 213 37.71 -13.21 57.57
CA GLN A 213 38.26 -14.42 58.20
C GLN A 213 37.58 -15.74 57.78
N GLN A 214 36.80 -15.75 56.70
CA GLN A 214 36.18 -16.94 56.14
C GLN A 214 37.24 -17.97 55.77
N VAL A 215 37.07 -19.21 56.22
CA VAL A 215 37.95 -20.33 55.85
C VAL A 215 37.64 -20.74 54.42
N LEU A 216 38.62 -20.54 53.53
CA LEU A 216 38.54 -21.03 52.16
C LEU A 216 38.87 -22.52 52.11
N THR A 217 39.91 -22.95 52.83
CA THR A 217 40.26 -24.37 52.89
C THR A 217 41.12 -24.71 54.09
N GLN A 218 41.02 -25.96 54.54
CA GLN A 218 41.94 -26.59 55.45
C GLN A 218 42.18 -28.04 54.98
N ASP A 219 43.42 -28.38 54.64
CA ASP A 219 43.77 -29.72 54.13
C ASP A 219 45.13 -30.18 54.68
N THR A 220 45.38 -31.49 54.58
CA THR A 220 46.52 -32.19 55.11
C THR A 220 47.29 -32.91 54.01
N PHE A 221 48.61 -32.73 54.01
CA PHE A 221 49.56 -33.52 53.23
C PHE A 221 50.33 -34.44 54.16
N LEU A 222 50.57 -35.67 53.72
CA LEU A 222 51.14 -36.73 54.55
C LEU A 222 52.36 -37.34 53.87
N ASN A 223 53.39 -37.66 54.66
CA ASN A 223 54.60 -38.37 54.26
C ASN A 223 55.27 -37.77 53.02
N LEU A 224 55.57 -36.46 53.07
CA LEU A 224 56.22 -35.72 52.00
C LEU A 224 57.74 -35.84 52.14
N LEU A 225 58.35 -36.76 51.38
CA LEU A 225 59.80 -37.01 51.41
C LEU A 225 60.60 -35.83 50.83
N PRO A 226 61.91 -35.69 51.16
CA PRO A 226 62.77 -34.71 50.53
C PRO A 226 62.77 -34.83 48.99
N GLY A 227 62.52 -33.72 48.31
CA GLY A 227 62.37 -33.62 46.86
C GLY A 227 61.00 -34.00 46.30
N GLN A 228 60.10 -34.56 47.11
CA GLN A 228 58.77 -35.00 46.66
C GLN A 228 57.80 -33.82 46.50
N MET A 229 56.86 -33.99 45.56
CA MET A 229 55.72 -33.11 45.38
C MET A 229 54.41 -33.86 45.63
N GLN A 230 53.43 -33.18 46.20
CA GLN A 230 52.07 -33.67 46.32
C GLN A 230 51.09 -32.53 46.03
N THR A 231 50.01 -32.83 45.31
CA THR A 231 48.96 -31.87 44.94
C THR A 231 47.63 -32.26 45.57
N LYS A 232 46.89 -31.27 46.05
CA LYS A 232 45.50 -31.39 46.48
C LYS A 232 44.64 -30.42 45.68
N VAL A 233 43.50 -30.91 45.21
CA VAL A 233 42.48 -30.08 44.53
C VAL A 233 41.47 -29.65 45.59
N ILE A 234 41.28 -28.34 45.72
CA ILE A 234 40.40 -27.73 46.70
C ILE A 234 39.22 -27.10 45.98
N ASP A 235 38.00 -27.48 46.38
CA ASP A 235 36.77 -26.89 45.86
C ASP A 235 36.46 -25.54 46.52
N LEU A 236 36.21 -24.53 45.70
CA LEU A 236 35.82 -23.17 46.11
C LEU A 236 34.36 -22.82 45.80
N SER A 237 33.56 -23.76 45.30
CA SER A 237 32.14 -23.54 45.01
C SER A 237 31.38 -22.89 46.18
N GLY A 238 30.66 -21.81 45.86
CA GLY A 238 29.81 -21.08 46.80
C GLY A 238 30.55 -20.21 47.82
N LYS A 239 31.87 -20.02 47.69
CA LYS A 239 32.67 -19.22 48.62
C LYS A 239 32.84 -17.78 48.12
N HIS A 240 33.00 -16.87 49.07
CA HIS A 240 33.46 -15.51 48.82
C HIS A 240 34.99 -15.49 48.96
N VAL A 241 35.70 -15.06 47.94
CA VAL A 241 37.16 -15.05 47.92
C VAL A 241 37.66 -13.62 47.81
N GLU A 242 38.46 -13.17 48.77
CA GLU A 242 39.11 -11.86 48.75
C GLU A 242 40.45 -11.93 47.98
N GLY A 243 40.85 -10.82 47.33
CA GLY A 243 42.17 -10.67 46.73
C GLY A 243 43.30 -10.66 47.76
N THR A 244 42.98 -10.36 49.02
CA THR A 244 43.91 -10.48 50.14
C THR A 244 43.55 -11.69 50.98
N LEU A 245 44.43 -12.70 50.96
CA LEU A 245 44.25 -13.94 51.69
C LEU A 245 45.31 -14.07 52.79
N VAL A 246 45.06 -14.94 53.76
CA VAL A 246 46.01 -15.34 54.79
C VAL A 246 46.19 -16.84 54.75
N ALA A 247 47.44 -17.27 54.60
CA ALA A 247 47.86 -18.65 54.73
C ALA A 247 48.57 -18.90 56.05
N SER A 248 48.33 -20.05 56.66
CA SER A 248 49.08 -20.53 57.82
C SER A 248 49.18 -22.05 57.80
N ILE A 249 50.34 -22.57 58.19
CA ILE A 249 50.50 -23.95 58.59
C ILE A 249 50.09 -24.02 60.06
N ILE A 250 49.05 -24.79 60.37
CA ILE A 250 48.55 -24.91 61.74
C ILE A 250 49.08 -26.16 62.45
N ASP A 251 49.70 -27.06 61.71
CA ASP A 251 50.35 -28.25 62.23
C ASP A 251 51.40 -28.74 61.23
N LEU A 252 52.59 -29.06 61.71
CA LEU A 252 53.67 -29.62 60.92
C LEU A 252 54.54 -30.52 61.80
N ASP A 253 54.68 -31.76 61.34
CA ASP A 253 55.46 -32.79 61.99
C ASP A 253 56.55 -33.32 61.06
N SER A 254 57.73 -33.54 61.62
CA SER A 254 58.85 -34.21 60.96
C SER A 254 59.54 -35.15 61.93
N PRO A 255 59.94 -36.37 61.51
CA PRO A 255 60.70 -37.27 62.37
C PRO A 255 62.13 -36.76 62.63
N GLY A 256 62.56 -35.69 61.96
CA GLY A 256 63.93 -35.19 62.00
C GLY A 256 64.88 -36.11 61.23
N GLY A 257 66.18 -35.92 61.42
CA GLY A 257 67.21 -36.75 60.78
C GLY A 257 68.59 -36.11 60.76
N VAL A 258 69.62 -36.93 60.49
CA VAL A 258 70.99 -36.45 60.28
C VAL A 258 71.14 -36.05 58.83
N VAL A 259 71.18 -34.74 58.56
CA VAL A 259 71.11 -34.20 57.20
C VAL A 259 72.05 -33.00 57.05
N MET A 260 72.39 -32.66 55.81
CA MET A 260 73.06 -31.39 55.52
C MET A 260 72.03 -30.26 55.68
N ILE A 261 72.25 -29.40 56.67
CA ILE A 261 71.35 -28.29 56.93
C ILE A 261 71.64 -27.19 55.92
N ASP A 262 70.63 -26.86 55.13
CA ASP A 262 70.62 -25.69 54.25
C ASP A 262 69.36 -24.89 54.54
N THR A 263 69.53 -23.77 55.25
CA THR A 263 68.41 -22.93 55.68
C THR A 263 67.74 -22.19 54.53
N SER A 264 68.35 -22.20 53.33
CA SER A 264 67.75 -21.63 52.11
C SER A 264 66.77 -22.60 51.42
N LYS A 265 66.85 -23.91 51.73
CA LYS A 265 65.88 -24.89 51.23
C LYS A 265 64.48 -24.58 51.74
N ALA A 266 63.49 -24.80 50.90
CA ALA A 266 62.13 -24.35 51.19
C ALA A 266 61.08 -25.42 50.91
N LEU A 267 59.97 -25.32 51.63
CA LEU A 267 58.71 -25.87 51.18
C LEU A 267 58.15 -24.93 50.12
N ILE A 268 58.11 -25.37 48.85
CA ILE A 268 57.53 -24.57 47.77
C ILE A 268 56.04 -24.87 47.69
N ILE A 269 55.23 -23.84 47.95
CA ILE A 269 53.78 -23.90 47.89
C ILE A 269 53.36 -23.27 46.56
N THR A 270 52.76 -24.05 45.67
CA THR A 270 52.19 -23.53 44.41
C THR A 270 50.68 -23.67 44.49
N MET A 271 49.95 -22.57 44.30
CA MET A 271 48.50 -22.52 44.24
C MET A 271 48.10 -22.13 42.83
N VAL A 272 47.33 -22.97 42.15
CA VAL A 272 46.77 -22.67 40.82
C VAL A 272 45.26 -22.60 40.96
N ALA A 273 44.69 -21.41 40.84
CA ALA A 273 43.25 -21.23 40.76
C ALA A 273 42.79 -21.41 39.30
N HIS A 274 41.79 -22.23 39.05
CA HIS A 274 41.27 -22.49 37.71
C HIS A 274 39.77 -22.81 37.71
N ASP A 275 39.17 -22.76 36.52
CA ASP A 275 37.74 -22.98 36.28
C ASP A 275 36.83 -22.11 37.17
N LEU A 276 37.28 -20.89 37.43
CA LEU A 276 36.60 -19.93 38.29
C LEU A 276 35.40 -19.34 37.55
N VAL A 277 34.20 -19.74 37.95
CA VAL A 277 32.92 -19.19 37.48
C VAL A 277 32.30 -18.40 38.63
N VAL A 278 31.92 -17.15 38.38
CA VAL A 278 31.49 -16.22 39.43
C VAL A 278 30.04 -15.78 39.26
N ASN A 279 29.38 -15.51 40.38
CA ASN A 279 28.09 -14.80 40.41
C ASN A 279 28.30 -13.29 40.37
N SER A 280 29.37 -12.79 41.00
CA SER A 280 29.82 -11.40 41.00
C SER A 280 31.30 -11.35 41.31
N ALA A 281 32.04 -10.42 40.72
CA ALA A 281 33.43 -10.16 41.09
C ALA A 281 33.86 -8.73 40.75
N ILE A 282 34.79 -8.21 41.55
CA ILE A 282 35.63 -7.06 41.21
C ILE A 282 36.97 -7.63 40.76
N ALA A 283 37.14 -7.80 39.45
CA ALA A 283 38.25 -8.56 38.87
C ALA A 283 38.66 -8.04 37.49
N ILE A 284 39.83 -8.51 37.02
CA ILE A 284 40.21 -8.38 35.62
C ILE A 284 39.56 -9.53 34.85
N PHE A 285 38.52 -9.23 34.07
CA PHE A 285 37.84 -10.25 33.28
C PHE A 285 38.57 -10.52 31.95
N PRO A 286 38.79 -11.81 31.59
CA PRO A 286 39.29 -12.15 30.27
C PRO A 286 38.24 -11.86 29.20
N ALA A 287 38.69 -11.78 27.94
CA ALA A 287 37.79 -11.69 26.80
C ALA A 287 36.87 -12.92 26.76
N GLN A 288 35.57 -12.71 26.70
CA GLN A 288 34.58 -13.79 26.73
C GLN A 288 33.21 -13.35 26.21
N ASN A 289 32.48 -14.31 25.63
CA ASN A 289 31.06 -14.16 25.34
C ASN A 289 30.26 -14.30 26.63
N LEU A 290 29.55 -13.23 26.96
CA LEU A 290 28.69 -13.07 28.10
C LEU A 290 27.30 -13.64 27.84
N ILE A 291 26.82 -13.50 26.60
CA ILE A 291 25.54 -13.99 26.08
C ILE A 291 25.78 -14.52 24.66
N GLU A 292 25.23 -15.69 24.34
CA GLU A 292 25.17 -16.24 22.99
C GLU A 292 23.88 -17.08 22.85
N GLU A 293 22.81 -16.50 22.30
CA GLU A 293 21.49 -17.13 22.26
C GLU A 293 20.78 -16.87 20.92
N ASP A 294 20.13 -17.92 20.39
CA ASP A 294 19.10 -17.81 19.37
C ASP A 294 17.73 -17.61 20.04
N LYS A 295 17.05 -16.51 19.71
CA LYS A 295 15.74 -16.19 20.25
C LYS A 295 14.65 -16.21 19.19
N GLU A 296 13.73 -17.16 19.32
CA GLU A 296 12.48 -17.15 18.56
C GLU A 296 11.47 -16.18 19.16
N THR A 297 10.80 -15.43 18.27
CA THR A 297 9.75 -14.50 18.65
C THR A 297 8.52 -14.71 17.78
N ALA A 298 7.37 -14.90 18.44
CA ALA A 298 6.07 -15.03 17.79
C ALA A 298 5.48 -13.64 17.51
N TYR A 299 5.28 -13.36 16.23
CA TYR A 299 4.65 -12.18 15.69
C TYR A 299 3.12 -12.27 15.82
N GLN A 300 2.52 -11.25 16.43
CA GLN A 300 1.09 -11.26 16.71
C GLN A 300 0.33 -10.68 15.51
N ILE A 301 -0.15 -11.57 14.64
CA ILE A 301 -0.92 -11.17 13.46
C ILE A 301 -2.42 -11.24 13.78
N SER A 302 -3.15 -10.22 13.36
CA SER A 302 -4.59 -10.12 13.56
C SER A 302 -5.37 -11.09 12.64
N GLY A 303 -6.65 -11.33 12.94
CA GLY A 303 -7.54 -12.11 12.07
C GLY A 303 -7.31 -13.63 12.04
N GLY A 304 -6.48 -14.17 12.95
CA GLY A 304 -6.20 -15.60 13.02
C GLY A 304 -5.32 -16.13 11.88
N ALA A 305 -4.61 -15.23 11.18
CA ALA A 305 -3.66 -15.58 10.15
C ALA A 305 -2.41 -16.24 10.75
N LEU A 306 -1.90 -17.27 10.08
CA LEU A 306 -0.71 -18.04 10.42
C LEU A 306 0.19 -18.05 9.18
N LEU A 307 1.09 -17.08 9.09
CA LEU A 307 1.97 -16.85 7.96
C LEU A 307 3.25 -17.69 8.05
N ASN A 308 3.70 -18.13 6.89
CA ASN A 308 4.99 -18.81 6.67
C ASN A 308 6.03 -17.85 6.11
N GLU A 309 5.62 -16.95 5.24
CA GLU A 309 6.49 -16.00 4.57
C GLU A 309 5.84 -14.62 4.48
N LEU A 310 6.66 -13.58 4.61
CA LEU A 310 6.28 -12.18 4.45
C LEU A 310 7.38 -11.46 3.68
N ARG A 311 7.09 -11.03 2.45
CA ARG A 311 7.95 -10.10 1.69
C ARG A 311 7.50 -8.67 1.96
N ILE A 312 8.43 -7.80 2.32
CA ILE A 312 8.14 -6.44 2.76
C ILE A 312 8.33 -5.48 1.59
N LYS A 313 7.28 -4.72 1.28
CA LYS A 313 7.31 -3.63 0.29
C LYS A 313 8.00 -2.40 0.87
N SER A 314 7.67 -2.07 2.12
CA SER A 314 8.27 -0.98 2.90
C SER A 314 8.09 -1.22 4.39
N GLY A 315 8.99 -0.67 5.21
CA GLY A 315 8.92 -0.72 6.66
C GLY A 315 10.31 -0.66 7.28
N ASN A 316 10.39 -0.48 8.60
CA ASN A 316 11.67 -0.34 9.30
C ASN A 316 11.80 -1.34 10.46
N LEU A 317 13.02 -1.81 10.67
CA LEU A 317 13.44 -2.47 11.90
C LEU A 317 14.24 -1.46 12.73
N VAL A 318 13.76 -1.15 13.93
CA VAL A 318 14.48 -0.33 14.90
C VAL A 318 14.97 -1.23 16.03
N ILE A 319 16.27 -1.18 16.29
CA ILE A 319 16.93 -1.95 17.35
C ILE A 319 17.49 -0.97 18.37
N THR A 320 17.08 -1.13 19.62
CA THR A 320 17.64 -0.41 20.76
C THR A 320 18.35 -1.41 21.65
N LEU A 321 19.68 -1.29 21.71
CA LEU A 321 20.55 -2.06 22.60
C LEU A 321 20.76 -1.25 23.88
N THR A 322 20.63 -1.87 25.04
CA THR A 322 20.89 -1.25 26.34
C THR A 322 21.68 -2.20 27.22
N SER A 323 22.75 -1.72 27.87
CA SER A 323 23.60 -2.52 28.76
C SER A 323 23.81 -1.84 30.11
N THR A 324 23.85 -2.61 31.20
CA THR A 324 24.26 -2.15 32.54
C THR A 324 25.70 -2.50 32.89
N ILE A 325 26.42 -3.18 32.00
CA ILE A 325 27.79 -3.66 32.23
C ILE A 325 28.74 -2.45 32.31
N GLN A 326 29.57 -2.42 33.36
CA GLN A 326 30.51 -1.31 33.62
C GLN A 326 31.81 -1.41 32.80
N GLN A 327 31.74 -2.05 31.64
CA GLN A 327 32.84 -2.28 30.71
C GLN A 327 32.32 -2.14 29.28
N GLU A 328 33.18 -1.70 28.37
CA GLU A 328 32.88 -1.71 26.94
C GLU A 328 32.55 -3.14 26.51
N SER A 329 31.44 -3.28 25.80
CA SER A 329 30.88 -4.57 25.43
C SER A 329 30.67 -4.59 23.92
N HIS A 330 31.12 -5.66 23.28
CA HIS A 330 30.95 -5.90 21.85
C HIS A 330 29.64 -6.65 21.61
N PHE A 331 28.80 -6.14 20.71
CA PHE A 331 27.50 -6.72 20.39
C PHE A 331 27.43 -7.12 18.93
N GLU A 332 27.16 -8.41 18.69
CA GLU A 332 26.79 -8.91 17.38
C GLU A 332 25.33 -9.33 17.40
N PHE A 333 24.51 -8.71 16.55
CA PHE A 333 23.13 -9.12 16.36
C PHE A 333 22.91 -9.53 14.90
N ALA A 334 22.17 -10.61 14.69
CA ALA A 334 21.67 -11.00 13.39
C ALA A 334 20.18 -11.33 13.43
N LEU A 335 19.51 -11.10 12.30
CA LEU A 335 18.14 -11.53 12.04
C LEU A 335 18.12 -12.52 10.86
N PRO A 336 18.52 -13.79 11.06
CA PRO A 336 18.68 -14.74 9.95
C PRO A 336 17.36 -15.09 9.23
N SER A 337 16.23 -14.90 9.91
CA SER A 337 14.89 -15.05 9.33
C SER A 337 14.60 -14.04 8.23
N ALA A 338 15.24 -12.87 8.20
CA ALA A 338 14.99 -11.82 7.21
C ALA A 338 16.13 -11.76 6.19
N LYS A 339 15.85 -12.03 4.92
CA LYS A 339 16.84 -12.02 3.84
C LYS A 339 16.48 -11.01 2.76
N ASP A 340 17.48 -10.31 2.24
CA ASP A 340 17.35 -9.47 1.05
C ASP A 340 17.21 -10.32 -0.23
N VAL A 341 17.02 -9.66 -1.37
CA VAL A 341 16.93 -10.30 -2.70
C VAL A 341 18.19 -11.06 -3.13
N TYR A 342 19.33 -10.82 -2.46
CA TYR A 342 20.61 -11.48 -2.71
C TYR A 342 20.88 -12.63 -1.72
N GLY A 343 19.99 -12.83 -0.73
CA GLY A 343 20.11 -13.86 0.30
C GLY A 343 20.88 -13.44 1.56
N ASN A 344 21.28 -12.18 1.69
CA ASN A 344 21.96 -11.66 2.87
C ASN A 344 20.94 -11.35 3.98
N PHE A 345 21.30 -11.63 5.22
CA PHE A 345 20.48 -11.25 6.39
C PHE A 345 21.00 -9.97 7.04
N ILE A 346 20.15 -9.33 7.83
CA ILE A 346 20.54 -8.16 8.62
C ILE A 346 21.49 -8.62 9.73
N SER A 347 22.70 -8.07 9.75
CA SER A 347 23.68 -8.28 10.81
C SER A 347 24.31 -6.95 11.22
N ILE A 348 24.51 -6.76 12.52
CA ILE A 348 25.20 -5.60 13.09
C ILE A 348 26.27 -6.06 14.05
N SER A 349 27.35 -5.30 14.12
CA SER A 349 28.45 -5.45 15.06
C SER A 349 28.77 -4.06 15.58
N GLU A 350 28.54 -3.82 16.87
CA GLU A 350 28.64 -2.50 17.50
C GLU A 350 29.22 -2.60 18.90
N ASP A 351 30.08 -1.64 19.25
CA ASP A 351 30.59 -1.49 20.61
C ASP A 351 29.65 -0.59 21.41
N LEU A 352 29.18 -1.06 22.57
CA LEU A 352 28.48 -0.23 23.53
C LEU A 352 29.46 0.25 24.61
N PRO A 353 29.46 1.55 24.92
CA PRO A 353 30.32 2.09 25.97
C PRO A 353 29.92 1.55 27.33
N ALA A 354 30.89 1.47 28.25
CA ALA A 354 30.67 1.09 29.63
C ALA A 354 29.56 1.93 30.28
N ALA A 355 28.65 1.27 31.01
CA ALA A 355 27.67 1.95 31.84
C ALA A 355 28.33 2.55 33.08
N ALA A 356 27.92 3.75 33.49
CA ALA A 356 28.32 4.27 34.80
C ALA A 356 27.62 3.47 35.91
N ALA A 357 28.23 3.38 37.10
CA ALA A 357 27.69 2.62 38.22
C ALA A 357 26.22 2.97 38.53
N GLY A 358 25.34 1.97 38.47
CA GLY A 358 23.90 2.12 38.69
C GLY A 358 23.12 2.77 37.53
N SER A 359 23.70 2.88 36.34
CA SER A 359 23.07 3.43 35.12
C SER A 359 23.14 2.44 33.94
N SER A 360 22.72 2.85 32.75
CA SER A 360 22.80 2.05 31.52
C SER A 360 23.29 2.88 30.34
N SER A 361 24.04 2.24 29.43
CA SER A 361 24.36 2.80 28.11
C SER A 361 23.37 2.26 27.06
N ALA A 362 23.16 3.00 25.96
CA ALA A 362 22.27 2.55 24.89
C ALA A 362 22.71 3.03 23.49
N VAL A 363 22.43 2.20 22.49
CA VAL A 363 22.61 2.50 21.06
C VAL A 363 21.32 2.17 20.32
N ILE A 364 20.94 3.04 19.38
CA ILE A 364 19.75 2.85 18.53
C ILE A 364 20.22 2.76 17.07
N LYS A 365 19.75 1.73 16.36
CA LYS A 365 19.96 1.54 14.92
C LYS A 365 18.62 1.34 14.24
N SER A 366 18.53 1.78 12.99
CA SER A 366 17.34 1.63 12.15
C SER A 366 17.76 1.08 10.79
N PHE A 367 17.01 0.09 10.32
CA PHE A 367 17.23 -0.61 9.06
C PHE A 367 15.96 -0.53 8.22
N ASP A 368 16.13 -0.17 6.94
CA ASP A 368 15.08 -0.28 5.94
C ASP A 368 14.89 -1.76 5.60
N LEU A 369 13.64 -2.23 5.69
CA LEU A 369 13.24 -3.60 5.39
C LEU A 369 12.66 -3.77 3.98
N SER A 370 12.66 -2.72 3.17
CA SER A 370 12.16 -2.78 1.79
C SER A 370 12.89 -3.85 0.98
N GLY A 371 12.13 -4.78 0.40
CA GLY A 371 12.66 -5.90 -0.39
C GLY A 371 13.17 -7.09 0.44
N TYR A 372 13.06 -7.06 1.77
CA TYR A 372 13.38 -8.23 2.61
C TYR A 372 12.22 -9.23 2.62
N THR A 373 12.58 -10.52 2.62
CA THR A 373 11.68 -11.64 2.84
C THR A 373 11.94 -12.24 4.23
N PHE A 374 10.91 -12.23 5.06
CA PHE A 374 10.89 -12.86 6.37
C PHE A 374 10.38 -14.29 6.25
N ASN A 375 11.18 -15.25 6.69
CA ASN A 375 10.74 -16.59 7.03
C ASN A 375 10.14 -16.57 8.43
N LEU A 376 8.86 -16.93 8.53
CA LEU A 376 8.05 -16.91 9.75
C LEU A 376 7.78 -18.33 10.29
N THR A 377 8.65 -19.30 9.97
CA THR A 377 8.47 -20.71 10.36
C THR A 377 9.29 -21.17 11.56
N GLY A 378 9.98 -20.23 12.23
CA GLY A 378 10.91 -20.53 13.32
C GLY A 378 12.23 -21.15 12.85
N ILE A 379 13.04 -21.60 13.80
CA ILE A 379 14.35 -22.21 13.54
C ILE A 379 14.20 -23.59 12.89
N ASP A 380 13.20 -24.36 13.34
CA ASP A 380 12.97 -25.74 12.89
C ASP A 380 12.01 -25.87 11.70
N GLY A 381 11.41 -24.76 11.26
CA GLY A 381 10.46 -24.72 10.15
C GLY A 381 9.05 -25.25 10.48
N SER A 382 8.73 -25.52 11.75
CA SER A 382 7.45 -26.12 12.17
C SER A 382 6.44 -25.12 12.72
N LYS A 383 6.84 -23.86 12.90
CA LYS A 383 6.02 -22.81 13.50
C LYS A 383 5.39 -21.93 12.42
N HIS A 384 4.55 -21.00 12.86
CA HIS A 384 3.99 -19.96 12.02
C HIS A 384 4.11 -18.63 12.76
N ASN A 385 4.13 -17.52 12.01
CA ASN A 385 4.33 -16.19 12.55
C ASN A 385 5.58 -16.07 13.44
N THR A 386 6.59 -16.91 13.28
CA THR A 386 7.73 -16.98 14.21
C THR A 386 9.02 -16.73 13.46
N TYR A 387 9.72 -15.65 13.80
CA TYR A 387 11.08 -15.38 13.33
C TYR A 387 12.08 -15.57 14.45
N TYR A 388 13.37 -15.67 14.14
CA TYR A 388 14.41 -15.75 15.15
C TYR A 388 15.56 -14.79 14.90
N THR A 389 16.17 -14.40 16.00
CA THR A 389 17.35 -13.53 16.06
C THR A 389 18.50 -14.26 16.72
N HIS A 390 19.71 -13.99 16.29
CA HIS A 390 20.94 -14.44 16.93
C HIS A 390 21.61 -13.27 17.63
N LEU A 391 21.97 -13.42 18.89
CA LEU A 391 22.67 -12.39 19.67
C LEU A 391 23.93 -12.96 20.29
N VAL A 392 25.03 -12.26 20.10
CA VAL A 392 26.26 -12.40 20.87
C VAL A 392 26.54 -11.08 21.57
N ALA A 393 26.79 -11.15 22.88
CA ALA A 393 27.34 -10.04 23.65
C ALA A 393 28.62 -10.52 24.31
N GLY A 394 29.72 -9.79 24.13
CA GLY A 394 31.01 -10.13 24.73
C GLY A 394 31.68 -8.91 25.34
N ILE A 395 32.71 -9.15 26.14
CA ILE A 395 33.63 -8.12 26.65
C ILE A 395 35.04 -8.48 26.25
N ASP A 396 35.88 -7.46 26.05
CA ASP A 396 37.33 -7.60 25.87
C ASP A 396 38.06 -7.24 27.16
N SER A 397 39.12 -7.96 27.51
CA SER A 397 39.91 -7.67 28.71
C SER A 397 40.54 -6.27 28.65
N THR A 398 40.17 -5.38 29.58
CA THR A 398 40.79 -4.06 29.75
C THR A 398 42.10 -4.10 30.53
N GLY A 399 42.34 -5.18 31.29
CA GLY A 399 43.45 -5.25 32.25
C GLY A 399 43.20 -4.44 33.54
N GLU A 400 42.02 -3.85 33.69
CA GLU A 400 41.60 -3.09 34.87
C GLU A 400 40.60 -3.88 35.70
N LEU A 401 40.53 -3.57 37.00
CA LEU A 401 39.54 -4.15 37.91
C LEU A 401 38.17 -3.51 37.62
N VAL A 402 37.20 -4.33 37.24
CA VAL A 402 35.82 -3.89 37.00
C VAL A 402 34.85 -4.76 37.79
N ASN A 403 33.69 -4.20 38.13
CA ASN A 403 32.64 -4.90 38.84
C ASN A 403 31.60 -5.42 37.84
N ILE A 404 31.52 -6.74 37.68
CA ILE A 404 30.52 -7.41 36.84
C ILE A 404 29.83 -8.50 37.67
N SER A 405 28.51 -8.58 37.54
CA SER A 405 27.68 -9.57 38.22
C SER A 405 26.71 -10.23 37.26
N LYS A 406 26.26 -11.44 37.58
CA LYS A 406 25.14 -12.09 36.86
C LYS A 406 23.80 -11.34 37.00
N GLY A 407 23.73 -10.34 37.88
CA GLY A 407 22.61 -9.42 37.98
C GLY A 407 22.63 -8.31 36.93
N ASP A 408 23.77 -8.08 36.26
CA ASP A 408 23.84 -7.18 35.12
C ASP A 408 23.06 -7.76 33.94
N SER A 409 22.53 -6.88 33.11
CA SER A 409 21.64 -7.28 32.03
C SER A 409 21.93 -6.51 30.75
N VAL A 410 21.73 -7.20 29.64
CA VAL A 410 21.60 -6.61 28.32
C VAL A 410 20.13 -6.67 27.95
N LEU A 411 19.56 -5.52 27.63
CA LEU A 411 18.21 -5.43 27.10
C LEU A 411 18.27 -5.05 25.63
N ILE A 412 17.65 -5.86 24.79
CA ILE A 412 17.43 -5.53 23.39
C ILE A 412 15.95 -5.31 23.15
N THR A 413 15.63 -4.17 22.56
CA THR A 413 14.28 -3.86 22.10
C THR A 413 14.28 -3.83 20.59
N TYR A 414 13.47 -4.69 19.98
CA TYR A 414 13.23 -4.74 18.54
C TYR A 414 11.87 -4.13 18.26
N ALA A 415 11.78 -3.20 17.31
CA ALA A 415 10.53 -2.66 16.84
C ALA A 415 10.43 -2.81 15.32
N LEU A 416 9.44 -3.58 14.86
CA LEU A 416 8.99 -3.58 13.47
C LEU A 416 7.95 -2.47 13.34
N GLN A 417 8.21 -1.51 12.46
CA GLN A 417 7.41 -0.29 12.29
C GLN A 417 6.98 -0.11 10.84
N ASP A 418 5.71 0.27 10.65
CA ASP A 418 5.11 0.62 9.36
C ASP A 418 5.31 -0.48 8.29
N ILE A 419 5.19 -1.74 8.68
CA ILE A 419 5.38 -2.88 7.78
C ILE A 419 4.22 -2.97 6.79
N VAL A 420 4.54 -2.79 5.50
CA VAL A 420 3.62 -2.98 4.37
C VAL A 420 4.04 -4.24 3.61
N PRO A 421 3.17 -5.27 3.52
CA PRO A 421 3.47 -6.48 2.78
C PRO A 421 3.44 -6.24 1.26
N GLU A 422 4.39 -6.83 0.55
CA GLU A 422 4.34 -7.02 -0.92
C GLU A 422 3.76 -8.40 -1.27
N TYR A 423 4.12 -9.41 -0.47
CA TYR A 423 3.68 -10.78 -0.62
C TYR A 423 3.58 -11.43 0.75
N ILE A 424 2.57 -12.28 0.92
CA ILE A 424 2.39 -13.11 2.11
C ILE A 424 1.95 -14.51 1.69
N SER A 425 2.44 -15.51 2.42
CA SER A 425 1.99 -16.90 2.27
C SER A 425 1.77 -17.57 3.62
N GLY A 426 0.89 -18.58 3.67
CA GLY A 426 0.54 -19.32 4.87
C GLY A 426 -0.96 -19.62 4.92
N TYR A 427 -1.57 -19.47 6.09
CA TYR A 427 -3.02 -19.46 6.25
C TYR A 427 -3.46 -18.02 6.53
N LEU A 428 -4.26 -17.43 5.64
CA LEU A 428 -4.61 -15.99 5.69
C LEU A 428 -5.76 -15.67 6.66
N GLY A 429 -6.16 -16.66 7.48
CA GLY A 429 -7.25 -16.52 8.43
C GLY A 429 -8.62 -16.67 7.79
N GLN A 430 -9.64 -16.72 8.64
CA GLN A 430 -11.05 -16.77 8.26
C GLN A 430 -11.64 -15.37 8.40
N GLN A 431 -12.11 -14.79 7.30
CA GLN A 431 -12.59 -13.41 7.31
C GLN A 431 -13.87 -13.24 6.49
N ILE A 432 -14.63 -12.22 6.84
CA ILE A 432 -15.83 -11.80 6.13
C ILE A 432 -15.66 -10.31 5.81
N VAL A 433 -15.79 -9.98 4.54
CA VAL A 433 -15.83 -8.60 4.05
C VAL A 433 -17.28 -8.32 3.71
N ASN A 434 -17.88 -7.37 4.42
CA ASN A 434 -19.26 -6.95 4.19
C ASN A 434 -19.26 -5.71 3.30
N ILE A 435 -19.88 -5.82 2.12
CA ILE A 435 -19.98 -4.74 1.15
C ILE A 435 -21.44 -4.31 1.02
N GLY A 436 -21.67 -3.02 1.20
CA GLY A 436 -22.89 -2.34 0.81
C GLY A 436 -23.86 -2.01 1.95
N PRO A 437 -24.99 -1.34 1.60
CA PRO A 437 -25.38 -0.97 0.24
C PRO A 437 -24.41 0.02 -0.41
N ASP A 438 -23.91 -0.32 -1.60
CA ASP A 438 -22.96 0.48 -2.38
C ASP A 438 -23.51 0.70 -3.80
N GLU A 439 -22.92 1.63 -4.55
CA GLU A 439 -23.39 2.03 -5.87
C GLU A 439 -22.27 1.88 -6.92
N ALA A 440 -22.64 1.40 -8.11
CA ALA A 440 -21.79 1.40 -9.30
C ALA A 440 -22.49 2.12 -10.44
N LEU A 441 -21.73 2.86 -11.26
CA LEU A 441 -22.25 3.44 -12.50
C LEU A 441 -22.56 2.34 -13.50
N PHE A 442 -23.58 2.53 -14.33
CA PHE A 442 -23.90 1.63 -15.43
C PHE A 442 -23.50 2.25 -16.76
N ASP A 443 -22.24 2.03 -17.13
CA ASP A 443 -21.65 2.56 -18.35
C ASP A 443 -22.01 1.66 -19.54
N GLY A 444 -22.53 2.23 -20.63
CA GLY A 444 -22.86 1.47 -21.85
C GLY A 444 -24.22 1.82 -22.47
N LEU A 445 -25.12 2.45 -21.72
CA LEU A 445 -26.45 2.90 -22.20
C LEU A 445 -26.67 4.41 -22.01
N ASP A 446 -25.64 5.16 -21.63
CA ASP A 446 -25.66 6.59 -21.29
C ASP A 446 -25.99 7.51 -22.47
N LYS A 447 -25.71 7.06 -23.70
CA LYS A 447 -26.09 7.74 -24.94
C LYS A 447 -27.60 7.69 -25.20
N ILE A 448 -28.35 6.75 -24.60
CA ILE A 448 -29.80 6.64 -24.77
C ILE A 448 -30.51 7.68 -23.90
N LYS A 449 -31.02 8.76 -24.52
CA LYS A 449 -31.54 9.93 -23.79
C LYS A 449 -32.98 9.81 -23.33
N SER A 450 -33.80 9.03 -24.03
CA SER A 450 -35.21 8.83 -23.71
C SER A 450 -35.83 7.70 -24.52
N GLY A 451 -37.02 7.28 -24.12
CA GLY A 451 -37.79 6.20 -24.74
C GLY A 451 -37.73 4.94 -23.89
N SER A 452 -38.22 3.84 -24.45
CA SER A 452 -38.07 2.52 -23.86
C SER A 452 -37.70 1.48 -24.92
N ILE A 453 -37.06 0.42 -24.46
CA ILE A 453 -36.72 -0.73 -25.27
C ILE A 453 -37.38 -1.97 -24.68
N GLY A 454 -37.85 -2.86 -25.54
CA GLY A 454 -38.20 -4.23 -25.22
C GLY A 454 -37.23 -5.16 -25.92
N LEU A 455 -36.46 -5.95 -25.19
CA LEU A 455 -35.44 -6.85 -25.73
C LEU A 455 -36.02 -8.23 -26.00
N ALA A 456 -35.56 -8.93 -27.04
CA ALA A 456 -35.93 -10.34 -27.24
C ALA A 456 -35.37 -11.20 -26.08
N SER A 457 -34.10 -10.97 -25.75
CA SER A 457 -33.36 -11.67 -24.70
C SER A 457 -32.26 -10.76 -24.13
N ALA A 458 -31.87 -11.00 -22.89
CA ALA A 458 -30.67 -10.42 -22.29
C ALA A 458 -29.85 -11.53 -21.63
N SER A 459 -28.53 -11.49 -21.80
CA SER A 459 -27.61 -12.37 -21.10
C SER A 459 -26.55 -11.54 -20.38
N VAL A 460 -26.35 -11.82 -19.10
CA VAL A 460 -25.33 -11.18 -18.28
C VAL A 460 -24.61 -12.26 -17.51
N ASN A 461 -23.27 -12.21 -17.50
CA ASN A 461 -22.47 -13.07 -16.64
C ASN A 461 -21.97 -12.27 -15.46
N LEU A 462 -22.33 -12.68 -14.24
CA LEU A 462 -21.62 -12.27 -13.04
C LEU A 462 -20.26 -12.97 -13.05
N LYS A 463 -19.22 -12.21 -13.37
CA LYS A 463 -17.86 -12.67 -13.53
C LYS A 463 -17.01 -12.24 -12.34
N ILE A 464 -16.37 -13.23 -11.73
CA ILE A 464 -15.44 -13.05 -10.62
C ILE A 464 -14.07 -13.51 -11.08
N THR A 465 -13.12 -12.59 -11.07
CA THR A 465 -11.71 -12.88 -11.32
C THR A 465 -10.97 -12.80 -10.00
N ASN A 466 -10.51 -13.94 -9.48
CA ASN A 466 -9.79 -14.03 -8.22
C ASN A 466 -8.29 -14.18 -8.46
N GLY A 467 -7.53 -13.11 -8.25
CA GLY A 467 -6.07 -13.11 -8.26
C GLY A 467 -5.43 -13.55 -6.93
N VAL A 468 -6.24 -13.79 -5.89
CA VAL A 468 -5.77 -14.20 -4.57
C VAL A 468 -5.74 -15.72 -4.47
N GLY A 469 -4.68 -16.27 -3.90
CA GLY A 469 -4.46 -17.69 -3.67
C GLY A 469 -5.31 -18.30 -2.54
N VAL A 470 -6.51 -17.78 -2.30
CA VAL A 470 -7.39 -18.19 -1.19
C VAL A 470 -8.73 -18.64 -1.72
N LEU A 471 -9.21 -19.78 -1.22
CA LEU A 471 -10.58 -20.22 -1.47
C LEU A 471 -11.55 -19.19 -0.90
N SER A 472 -12.45 -18.69 -1.74
CA SER A 472 -13.37 -17.63 -1.37
C SER A 472 -14.82 -18.04 -1.66
N ARG A 473 -15.76 -17.33 -1.05
CA ARG A 473 -17.19 -17.49 -1.31
C ARG A 473 -17.85 -16.14 -1.33
N LEU A 474 -18.74 -15.91 -2.29
CA LEU A 474 -19.51 -14.68 -2.41
C LEU A 474 -20.99 -14.96 -2.14
N ASN A 475 -21.64 -14.08 -1.39
CA ASN A 475 -23.09 -14.05 -1.26
C ASN A 475 -23.58 -12.72 -1.82
N LEU A 476 -24.32 -12.73 -2.93
CA LEU A 476 -24.99 -11.54 -3.44
C LEU A 476 -26.38 -11.44 -2.80
N TYR A 477 -26.63 -10.41 -2.01
CA TYR A 477 -27.91 -10.21 -1.33
C TYR A 477 -28.86 -9.31 -2.11
N GLU A 478 -28.31 -8.25 -2.71
CA GLU A 478 -29.06 -7.28 -3.47
C GLU A 478 -28.29 -6.86 -4.72
N LEU A 479 -29.01 -6.71 -5.83
CA LEU A 479 -28.59 -5.96 -6.99
C LEU A 479 -29.84 -5.27 -7.55
N THR A 480 -29.84 -3.95 -7.64
CA THR A 480 -30.98 -3.16 -8.12
C THR A 480 -30.51 -2.22 -9.22
N ALA A 481 -31.19 -2.28 -10.36
CA ALA A 481 -30.98 -1.37 -11.48
C ALA A 481 -31.82 -0.11 -11.28
N ILE A 482 -31.23 1.06 -11.52
CA ILE A 482 -31.89 2.35 -11.34
C ILE A 482 -31.68 3.19 -12.60
N ASN A 483 -32.78 3.74 -13.12
CA ASN A 483 -32.76 4.79 -14.12
C ASN A 483 -33.18 6.11 -13.46
N THR A 484 -32.22 6.99 -13.21
CA THR A 484 -32.40 8.28 -12.52
C THR A 484 -33.16 9.29 -13.37
N LEU A 485 -33.14 9.17 -14.70
CA LEU A 485 -33.91 10.02 -15.61
C LEU A 485 -35.42 9.76 -15.51
N SER A 486 -35.81 8.49 -15.41
CA SER A 486 -37.22 8.07 -15.30
C SER A 486 -37.70 7.95 -13.84
N GLY A 487 -36.78 7.86 -12.89
CA GLY A 487 -37.06 7.62 -11.46
C GLY A 487 -37.53 6.19 -11.16
N LYS A 488 -37.38 5.26 -12.10
CA LYS A 488 -37.76 3.86 -11.93
C LYS A 488 -36.57 3.03 -11.46
N SER A 489 -36.86 1.98 -10.69
CA SER A 489 -35.88 0.98 -10.26
C SER A 489 -36.48 -0.42 -10.35
N GLU A 490 -35.62 -1.41 -10.56
CA GLU A 490 -35.99 -2.83 -10.62
C GLU A 490 -34.93 -3.66 -9.90
N ALA A 491 -35.36 -4.48 -8.93
CA ALA A 491 -34.46 -5.36 -8.18
C ALA A 491 -34.26 -6.69 -8.91
N LEU A 492 -33.04 -7.23 -8.85
CA LEU A 492 -32.71 -8.52 -9.41
C LEU A 492 -33.50 -9.62 -8.67
N GLN A 493 -34.20 -10.43 -9.44
CA GLN A 493 -34.74 -11.71 -9.06
C GLN A 493 -33.90 -12.76 -9.76
N TRP A 494 -33.18 -13.56 -9.00
CA TRP A 494 -32.30 -14.61 -9.52
C TRP A 494 -32.37 -15.83 -8.60
N ASP A 495 -32.39 -17.02 -9.18
CA ASP A 495 -32.51 -18.28 -8.44
C ASP A 495 -31.32 -18.55 -7.49
N GLN A 496 -30.15 -17.94 -7.73
CA GLN A 496 -28.97 -18.00 -6.85
C GLN A 496 -28.79 -16.77 -5.95
N LEU A 497 -29.71 -15.79 -5.98
CA LEU A 497 -29.65 -14.65 -5.06
C LEU A 497 -29.74 -15.15 -3.61
N ASN A 498 -28.95 -14.55 -2.71
CA ASN A 498 -28.81 -14.96 -1.31
C ASN A 498 -28.26 -16.37 -1.09
N LYS A 499 -27.68 -17.02 -2.12
CA LYS A 499 -27.02 -18.33 -2.00
C LYS A 499 -25.51 -18.19 -2.07
N PRO A 500 -24.76 -19.10 -1.42
CA PRO A 500 -23.31 -19.11 -1.49
C PRO A 500 -22.79 -19.49 -2.87
N LEU A 501 -21.97 -18.61 -3.44
CA LEU A 501 -21.27 -18.79 -4.72
C LEU A 501 -19.78 -19.06 -4.44
N SER A 502 -19.29 -20.26 -4.81
CA SER A 502 -17.90 -20.64 -4.59
C SER A 502 -16.96 -19.97 -5.60
N ILE A 503 -15.83 -19.47 -5.12
CA ILE A 503 -14.80 -18.78 -5.92
C ILE A 503 -13.50 -19.54 -5.71
N LEU A 504 -12.93 -20.05 -6.81
CA LEU A 504 -11.68 -20.80 -6.76
C LEU A 504 -10.50 -19.87 -6.46
N PRO A 505 -9.45 -20.36 -5.77
CA PRO A 505 -8.20 -19.61 -5.56
C PRO A 505 -7.39 -19.47 -6.85
N ALA A 506 -6.58 -18.42 -6.96
CA ALA A 506 -5.52 -18.33 -7.95
C ALA A 506 -4.47 -19.44 -7.76
N THR A 507 -3.77 -19.81 -8.83
CA THR A 507 -2.62 -20.71 -8.75
C THR A 507 -1.32 -19.93 -8.75
N GLU A 508 -0.34 -20.39 -7.97
CA GLU A 508 1.00 -19.84 -7.97
C GLU A 508 1.96 -20.71 -8.78
N ASN A 509 2.87 -20.09 -9.54
CA ASN A 509 3.92 -20.76 -10.32
C ASN A 509 3.43 -21.77 -11.39
N PRO A 510 2.91 -21.29 -12.54
CA PRO A 510 2.79 -19.89 -12.94
C PRO A 510 1.60 -19.19 -12.24
N PHE A 511 1.74 -17.89 -12.02
CA PHE A 511 0.63 -17.08 -11.51
C PHE A 511 -0.51 -17.05 -12.53
N VAL A 512 -1.68 -17.57 -12.15
CA VAL A 512 -2.89 -17.56 -12.98
C VAL A 512 -4.10 -17.23 -12.09
N PRO A 513 -4.79 -16.11 -12.32
CA PRO A 513 -6.05 -15.80 -11.64
C PRO A 513 -7.12 -16.85 -11.95
N ALA A 514 -7.93 -17.18 -10.95
CA ALA A 514 -9.10 -18.03 -11.14
C ALA A 514 -10.28 -17.23 -11.70
N LEU A 515 -11.00 -17.81 -12.64
CA LEU A 515 -12.18 -17.22 -13.25
C LEU A 515 -13.42 -18.04 -12.90
N THR A 516 -14.39 -17.42 -12.24
CA THR A 516 -15.71 -17.99 -11.99
C THR A 516 -16.77 -17.13 -12.68
N THR A 517 -17.70 -17.76 -13.38
CA THR A 517 -18.81 -17.07 -14.05
C THR A 517 -20.14 -17.70 -13.66
N PHE A 518 -21.12 -16.85 -13.40
CA PHE A 518 -22.51 -17.24 -13.18
C PHE A 518 -23.38 -16.53 -14.21
N SER A 519 -24.10 -17.31 -15.03
CA SER A 519 -24.93 -16.76 -16.10
C SER A 519 -26.32 -16.39 -15.58
N LEU A 520 -26.75 -15.18 -15.92
CA LEU A 520 -28.08 -14.64 -15.70
C LEU A 520 -28.72 -14.45 -17.07
N ASP A 521 -29.87 -15.07 -17.27
CA ASP A 521 -30.67 -14.95 -18.48
C ASP A 521 -32.17 -14.99 -18.15
N ASN A 522 -33.00 -14.96 -19.19
CA ASN A 522 -34.45 -14.99 -19.07
C ASN A 522 -35.01 -16.29 -18.44
N SER A 523 -34.22 -17.35 -18.34
CA SER A 523 -34.66 -18.65 -17.80
C SER A 523 -34.49 -18.75 -16.28
N ASN A 524 -33.54 -18.01 -15.71
CA ASN A 524 -33.20 -18.09 -14.29
C ASN A 524 -33.30 -16.74 -13.54
N SER A 525 -33.56 -15.64 -14.24
CA SER A 525 -33.59 -14.30 -13.66
C SER A 525 -34.53 -13.34 -14.40
N ASN A 526 -34.80 -12.18 -13.78
CA ASN A 526 -35.44 -11.04 -14.43
C ASN A 526 -34.43 -10.07 -15.10
N ILE A 527 -33.22 -10.52 -15.44
CA ILE A 527 -32.15 -9.64 -15.95
C ILE A 527 -32.58 -8.79 -17.15
N LYS A 528 -33.43 -9.35 -18.02
CA LYS A 528 -34.01 -8.62 -19.14
C LYS A 528 -34.75 -7.35 -18.70
N SER A 529 -35.61 -7.42 -17.67
CA SER A 529 -36.35 -6.23 -17.22
C SER A 529 -35.44 -5.18 -16.56
N LEU A 530 -34.35 -5.62 -15.92
CA LEU A 530 -33.35 -4.71 -15.36
C LEU A 530 -32.65 -3.91 -16.47
N ILE A 531 -32.32 -4.55 -17.59
CA ILE A 531 -31.65 -3.88 -18.72
C ILE A 531 -32.63 -3.01 -19.53
N GLU A 532 -33.88 -3.48 -19.72
CA GLU A 532 -34.95 -2.70 -20.39
C GLU A 532 -35.29 -1.39 -19.65
N LEU A 533 -34.95 -1.29 -18.36
CA LEU A 533 -35.02 -0.06 -17.58
C LEU A 533 -34.07 1.04 -18.11
N LEU A 534 -33.06 0.66 -18.90
CA LEU A 534 -31.95 1.50 -19.32
C LEU A 534 -31.27 2.16 -18.11
N PRO A 535 -30.71 1.35 -17.18
CA PRO A 535 -30.15 1.90 -15.95
C PRO A 535 -28.91 2.75 -16.24
N ASP A 536 -28.75 3.84 -15.49
CA ASP A 536 -27.49 4.59 -15.38
C ASP A 536 -26.73 4.25 -14.08
N LYS A 537 -27.37 3.51 -13.18
CA LYS A 537 -26.81 3.14 -11.88
C LYS A 537 -27.26 1.76 -11.42
N LEU A 538 -26.37 1.07 -10.73
CA LEU A 538 -26.64 -0.16 -9.98
C LEU A 538 -26.41 0.09 -8.50
N THR A 539 -27.28 -0.42 -7.63
CA THR A 539 -27.01 -0.54 -6.19
C THR A 539 -26.89 -2.01 -5.83
N TYR A 540 -25.95 -2.35 -4.95
CA TYR A 540 -25.70 -3.75 -4.60
C TYR A 540 -25.26 -3.93 -3.14
N ALA A 541 -25.48 -5.14 -2.63
CA ALA A 541 -24.98 -5.57 -1.33
C ALA A 541 -24.50 -7.02 -1.42
N LEU A 542 -23.27 -7.29 -1.00
CA LEU A 542 -22.65 -8.62 -1.06
C LEU A 542 -21.66 -8.84 0.08
N ASP A 543 -21.46 -10.10 0.43
CA ASP A 543 -20.37 -10.52 1.32
C ASP A 543 -19.35 -11.35 0.56
N ILE A 544 -18.07 -11.15 0.88
CA ILE A 544 -16.97 -12.02 0.47
C ILE A 544 -16.41 -12.71 1.71
N PHE A 545 -16.43 -14.04 1.71
CA PHE A 545 -15.84 -14.88 2.74
C PHE A 545 -14.48 -15.39 2.25
N VAL A 546 -13.44 -15.14 3.05
CA VAL A 546 -12.07 -15.61 2.84
C VAL A 546 -11.86 -16.84 3.71
N ASN A 547 -11.36 -17.94 3.11
CA ASN A 547 -11.23 -19.24 3.77
C ASN A 547 -12.52 -19.72 4.47
N PRO A 548 -13.69 -19.77 3.80
CA PRO A 548 -14.96 -20.10 4.44
C PRO A 548 -14.96 -21.47 5.14
N ASP A 549 -14.06 -22.38 4.75
CA ASP A 549 -13.91 -23.74 5.31
C ASP A 549 -12.65 -23.87 6.21
N GLY A 550 -12.05 -22.74 6.62
CA GLY A 550 -10.81 -22.70 7.39
C GLY A 550 -9.57 -23.07 6.59
N ASN A 551 -8.56 -23.63 7.25
CA ASN A 551 -7.25 -23.97 6.66
C ASN A 551 -7.32 -25.24 5.78
N SER A 552 -8.20 -25.22 4.78
CA SER A 552 -8.39 -26.33 3.84
C SER A 552 -7.26 -26.45 2.82
N SER A 553 -6.52 -25.36 2.57
CA SER A 553 -5.34 -25.32 1.69
C SER A 553 -4.07 -25.88 2.34
N GLY A 554 -4.04 -26.05 3.67
CA GLY A 554 -2.86 -26.53 4.39
C GLY A 554 -1.71 -25.52 4.41
N PHE A 555 -2.02 -24.26 4.70
CA PHE A 555 -1.08 -23.13 4.72
C PHE A 555 -0.45 -22.77 3.37
N ASN A 556 -1.15 -23.08 2.26
CA ASN A 556 -0.74 -22.73 0.90
C ASN A 556 -1.51 -21.53 0.34
N ASP A 557 -2.17 -20.77 1.21
CA ASP A 557 -2.76 -19.51 0.79
C ASP A 557 -1.66 -18.51 0.48
N PHE A 558 -1.90 -17.64 -0.50
CA PHE A 558 -1.00 -16.55 -0.82
C PHE A 558 -1.74 -15.32 -1.33
N THR A 559 -1.12 -14.15 -1.22
CA THR A 559 -1.55 -12.94 -1.93
C THR A 559 -0.37 -12.03 -2.20
N TYR A 560 -0.43 -11.32 -3.33
CA TYR A 560 0.45 -10.20 -3.63
C TYR A 560 -0.29 -8.88 -3.36
N ASP A 561 0.44 -7.78 -3.22
CA ASP A 561 -0.11 -6.41 -3.14
C ASP A 561 -0.90 -6.01 -4.40
N SER A 562 -0.57 -6.60 -5.55
CA SER A 562 -1.24 -6.42 -6.83
C SER A 562 -2.40 -7.40 -7.06
N SER A 563 -2.59 -8.39 -6.19
CA SER A 563 -3.68 -9.36 -6.32
C SER A 563 -5.01 -8.73 -5.92
N SER A 564 -6.02 -8.89 -6.77
CA SER A 564 -7.39 -8.46 -6.50
C SER A 564 -8.39 -9.57 -6.77
N LEU A 565 -9.53 -9.48 -6.09
CA LEU A 565 -10.75 -10.18 -6.45
C LEU A 565 -11.71 -9.16 -7.07
N ASP A 566 -11.87 -9.25 -8.38
CA ASP A 566 -12.67 -8.34 -9.19
C ASP A 566 -14.04 -8.97 -9.48
N VAL A 567 -15.11 -8.27 -9.14
CA VAL A 567 -16.50 -8.67 -9.40
C VAL A 567 -17.08 -7.73 -10.46
N SER A 568 -17.50 -8.30 -11.59
CA SER A 568 -17.98 -7.57 -12.76
C SER A 568 -19.21 -8.24 -13.37
N LEU A 569 -19.99 -7.47 -14.11
CA LEU A 569 -21.07 -7.95 -14.96
C LEU A 569 -20.61 -7.85 -16.40
N ASP A 570 -20.42 -8.99 -17.06
CA ASP A 570 -20.17 -9.05 -18.50
C ASP A 570 -21.52 -9.16 -19.20
N ILE A 571 -21.95 -8.08 -19.86
CA ILE A 571 -23.26 -7.97 -20.51
C ILE A 571 -23.14 -8.31 -22.00
N THR A 572 -24.09 -9.08 -22.51
CA THR A 572 -24.24 -9.38 -23.94
C THR A 572 -25.71 -9.27 -24.33
N LEU A 573 -26.03 -8.25 -25.13
CA LEU A 573 -27.39 -7.95 -25.58
C LEU A 573 -27.46 -8.02 -27.10
N PRO A 574 -28.14 -9.03 -27.67
CA PRO A 574 -28.51 -8.98 -29.07
C PRO A 574 -29.43 -7.77 -29.32
N LEU A 575 -29.14 -6.95 -30.33
CA LEU A 575 -29.98 -5.80 -30.71
C LEU A 575 -31.21 -6.24 -31.50
N SER A 576 -31.97 -7.16 -30.91
CA SER A 576 -33.27 -7.60 -31.37
C SER A 576 -34.32 -7.04 -30.41
N LEU A 577 -34.93 -5.92 -30.80
CA LEU A 577 -35.71 -5.09 -29.89
C LEU A 577 -37.01 -4.55 -30.48
N VAL A 578 -37.87 -4.10 -29.58
CA VAL A 578 -39.03 -3.24 -29.83
C VAL A 578 -38.70 -1.89 -29.20
N ALA A 579 -38.76 -0.83 -30.00
CA ALA A 579 -38.52 0.53 -29.55
C ALA A 579 -39.85 1.27 -29.34
N ASP A 580 -39.95 2.05 -28.27
CA ASP A 580 -41.00 3.05 -28.10
C ASP A 580 -40.37 4.41 -27.79
N ALA A 581 -40.46 5.31 -28.76
CA ALA A 581 -39.89 6.65 -28.73
C ALA A 581 -38.40 6.69 -28.37
N LEU A 582 -37.63 5.67 -28.78
CA LEU A 582 -36.19 5.56 -28.52
C LEU A 582 -35.43 6.67 -29.26
N VAL A 583 -34.70 7.52 -28.56
CA VAL A 583 -34.04 8.68 -29.18
C VAL A 583 -32.56 8.42 -29.46
N LEU A 584 -32.18 8.52 -30.73
CA LEU A 584 -30.80 8.68 -31.20
C LEU A 584 -30.47 10.16 -31.35
N GLN A 585 -29.23 10.54 -31.05
CA GLN A 585 -28.76 11.91 -31.21
C GLN A 585 -27.32 11.94 -31.76
N ASP A 586 -27.11 12.80 -32.76
CA ASP A 586 -25.79 13.21 -33.24
C ASP A 586 -25.68 14.75 -33.21
N THR A 587 -24.44 15.27 -33.19
CA THR A 587 -24.14 16.71 -33.17
C THR A 587 -23.11 17.04 -34.22
N LEU A 588 -23.43 18.00 -35.08
CA LEU A 588 -22.62 18.39 -36.22
C LEU A 588 -22.40 19.89 -36.25
N ASP A 589 -21.27 20.30 -36.81
CA ASP A 589 -21.05 21.70 -37.16
C ASP A 589 -22.03 22.11 -38.26
N PHE A 590 -22.57 23.31 -38.12
CA PHE A 590 -23.51 23.88 -39.07
C PHE A 590 -23.12 25.32 -39.38
N SER A 591 -23.15 25.67 -40.65
CA SER A 591 -22.99 27.06 -41.07
C SER A 591 -23.79 27.30 -42.34
N LEU A 592 -24.49 28.44 -42.38
CA LEU A 592 -25.09 28.95 -43.62
C LEU A 592 -24.09 29.75 -44.47
N GLY A 593 -22.81 29.77 -44.07
CA GLY A 593 -21.75 30.60 -44.67
C GLY A 593 -21.62 31.97 -44.01
N SER A 594 -20.43 32.56 -44.09
CA SER A 594 -20.17 33.93 -43.65
C SER A 594 -20.64 34.93 -44.71
N GLN A 595 -21.29 36.03 -44.29
CA GLN A 595 -21.49 37.18 -45.16
C GLN A 595 -20.31 38.14 -45.06
N GLU A 596 -19.67 38.43 -46.19
CA GLU A 596 -18.81 39.60 -46.33
C GLU A 596 -19.65 40.86 -46.59
N GLU A 597 -19.09 42.04 -46.33
CA GLU A 597 -19.73 43.32 -46.58
C GLU A 597 -20.00 43.48 -48.09
N GLY A 598 -21.28 43.34 -48.49
CA GLY A 598 -21.71 43.35 -49.90
C GLY A 598 -22.41 42.07 -50.35
N ASP A 599 -22.44 41.02 -49.54
CA ASP A 599 -23.12 39.76 -49.86
C ASP A 599 -24.66 39.87 -49.81
N PRO A 600 -25.38 39.21 -50.73
CA PRO A 600 -26.84 39.18 -50.71
C PRO A 600 -27.36 38.52 -49.42
N VAL A 601 -28.17 39.24 -48.64
CA VAL A 601 -28.72 38.76 -47.36
C VAL A 601 -29.87 37.79 -47.64
N ILE A 602 -29.78 36.55 -47.16
CA ILE A 602 -30.91 35.62 -47.25
C ILE A 602 -32.10 36.20 -46.48
N LYS A 603 -33.18 36.51 -47.21
CA LYS A 603 -34.42 37.04 -46.67
C LYS A 603 -35.23 35.93 -46.03
N GLU A 604 -35.64 34.96 -46.82
CA GLU A 604 -36.49 33.83 -46.44
C GLU A 604 -36.18 32.68 -47.38
N GLY A 605 -36.71 31.49 -47.09
CA GLY A 605 -36.47 30.34 -47.96
C GLY A 605 -37.34 29.15 -47.61
N THR A 606 -37.14 28.07 -48.36
CA THR A 606 -37.70 26.77 -48.05
C THR A 606 -36.56 25.80 -47.83
N PHE A 607 -36.53 25.15 -46.66
CA PHE A 607 -35.67 24.01 -46.43
C PHE A 607 -36.38 22.74 -46.89
N SER A 608 -35.67 21.88 -47.60
CA SER A 608 -36.14 20.55 -47.96
C SER A 608 -35.24 19.52 -47.27
N LEU A 609 -35.82 18.79 -46.32
CA LEU A 609 -35.18 17.63 -45.69
C LEU A 609 -35.54 16.38 -46.48
N ILE A 610 -34.56 15.79 -47.14
CA ILE A 610 -34.66 14.50 -47.82
C ILE A 610 -34.11 13.46 -46.86
N ALA A 611 -34.97 12.56 -46.40
CA ALA A 611 -34.61 11.57 -45.41
C ALA A 611 -34.82 10.15 -45.97
N TYR A 612 -33.88 9.25 -45.72
CA TYR A 612 -33.95 7.82 -46.07
C TYR A 612 -33.86 7.00 -44.79
N ASN A 613 -34.97 6.39 -44.38
CA ASN A 613 -35.02 5.53 -43.21
C ASN A 613 -34.72 4.08 -43.59
N GLY A 614 -33.55 3.59 -43.20
CA GLY A 614 -33.13 2.19 -43.32
C GLY A 614 -33.38 1.35 -42.07
N PHE A 615 -33.93 1.93 -40.99
CA PHE A 615 -34.30 1.14 -39.81
C PHE A 615 -35.66 0.46 -39.99
N PRO A 616 -35.90 -0.66 -39.29
CA PRO A 616 -37.20 -1.34 -39.28
C PRO A 616 -38.24 -0.63 -38.37
N PHE A 617 -37.91 0.56 -37.87
CA PHE A 617 -38.76 1.39 -36.99
C PHE A 617 -39.23 2.64 -37.73
N SER A 618 -40.42 3.15 -37.40
CA SER A 618 -40.77 4.51 -37.82
C SER A 618 -39.86 5.52 -37.11
N ALA A 619 -39.56 6.61 -37.79
CA ALA A 619 -38.60 7.60 -37.33
C ALA A 619 -39.22 8.99 -37.33
N VAL A 620 -38.90 9.79 -36.31
CA VAL A 620 -39.30 11.20 -36.19
C VAL A 620 -38.04 12.04 -36.07
N PRO A 621 -37.40 12.44 -37.19
CA PRO A 621 -36.23 13.29 -37.17
C PRO A 621 -36.56 14.74 -36.78
N GLN A 622 -35.66 15.35 -36.04
CA GLN A 622 -35.69 16.75 -35.61
C GLN A 622 -34.27 17.31 -35.56
N LEU A 623 -34.11 18.54 -36.05
CA LEU A 623 -32.84 19.25 -36.02
C LEU A 623 -32.98 20.46 -35.11
N TYR A 624 -32.10 20.60 -34.12
CA TYR A 624 -32.04 21.75 -33.22
C TYR A 624 -30.77 22.54 -33.51
N PHE A 625 -30.89 23.84 -33.72
CA PHE A 625 -29.77 24.71 -34.07
C PHE A 625 -29.31 25.50 -32.85
N TYR A 626 -27.99 25.59 -32.67
CA TYR A 626 -27.34 26.26 -31.55
C TYR A 626 -26.26 27.23 -32.07
N ASP A 627 -26.01 28.30 -31.33
CA ASP A 627 -24.87 29.20 -31.59
C ASP A 627 -23.55 28.65 -31.04
N SER A 628 -22.46 29.40 -31.21
CA SER A 628 -21.11 29.05 -30.73
C SER A 628 -21.00 28.94 -29.21
N GLU A 629 -21.94 29.52 -28.47
CA GLU A 629 -22.04 29.53 -27.01
C GLU A 629 -23.03 28.47 -26.49
N LEU A 630 -23.44 27.53 -27.36
CA LEU A 630 -24.39 26.44 -27.08
C LEU A 630 -25.78 26.94 -26.63
N GLN A 631 -26.17 28.17 -26.99
CA GLN A 631 -27.51 28.66 -26.77
C GLN A 631 -28.44 28.18 -27.89
N PHE A 632 -29.63 27.71 -27.49
CA PHE A 632 -30.65 27.26 -28.44
C PHE A 632 -31.17 28.42 -29.28
N LEU A 633 -31.17 28.25 -30.62
CA LEU A 633 -31.64 29.25 -31.58
C LEU A 633 -33.02 28.92 -32.13
N ASP A 634 -33.17 27.73 -32.71
CA ASP A 634 -34.43 27.29 -33.34
C ASP A 634 -34.46 25.76 -33.58
N SER A 635 -35.64 25.22 -33.91
CA SER A 635 -35.82 23.83 -34.34
C SER A 635 -36.27 23.77 -35.80
N LEU A 636 -35.87 22.76 -36.56
CA LEU A 636 -36.26 22.64 -37.97
C LEU A 636 -37.78 22.47 -38.09
N PHE A 637 -38.33 21.50 -37.37
CA PHE A 637 -39.76 21.21 -37.36
C PHE A 637 -40.44 21.79 -36.12
N THR A 638 -41.64 22.35 -36.31
CA THR A 638 -42.57 22.69 -35.24
C THR A 638 -43.66 21.64 -35.07
N ILE A 639 -43.94 20.87 -36.13
CA ILE A 639 -44.85 19.72 -36.14
C ILE A 639 -44.00 18.48 -36.42
N PRO A 640 -44.13 17.39 -35.63
CA PRO A 640 -43.34 16.18 -35.83
C PRO A 640 -43.43 15.64 -37.27
N ALA A 641 -42.27 15.47 -37.90
CA ALA A 641 -42.16 14.88 -39.22
C ALA A 641 -42.02 13.35 -39.07
N VAL A 642 -43.10 12.61 -39.32
CA VAL A 642 -43.11 11.15 -39.16
C VAL A 642 -42.68 10.47 -40.47
N MET A 643 -41.77 9.52 -40.37
CA MET A 643 -41.32 8.66 -41.46
C MET A 643 -41.70 7.21 -41.17
N ALA A 644 -42.24 6.52 -42.19
CA ALA A 644 -42.46 5.09 -42.11
C ALA A 644 -41.12 4.31 -42.01
N PRO A 645 -41.14 3.09 -41.44
CA PRO A 645 -39.98 2.19 -41.42
C PRO A 645 -39.51 1.83 -42.83
N GLY A 646 -38.29 1.29 -42.94
CA GLY A 646 -37.81 0.62 -44.16
C GLY A 646 -38.75 -0.53 -44.56
N LYS A 647 -38.78 -0.88 -45.85
CA LYS A 647 -39.63 -1.99 -46.32
C LYS A 647 -39.05 -3.31 -45.84
N LEU A 648 -39.87 -4.08 -45.12
CA LEU A 648 -39.52 -5.37 -44.57
C LEU A 648 -39.89 -6.52 -45.52
N ASP A 649 -39.08 -7.59 -45.53
CA ASP A 649 -39.41 -8.86 -46.18
C ASP A 649 -40.17 -9.83 -45.24
N ASP A 650 -40.42 -11.08 -45.68
CA ASP A 650 -41.12 -12.10 -44.89
C ASP A 650 -40.31 -12.56 -43.65
N GLN A 651 -39.01 -12.27 -43.59
CA GLN A 651 -38.11 -12.53 -42.46
C GLN A 651 -37.90 -11.28 -41.59
N CYS A 652 -38.66 -10.21 -41.83
CA CYS A 652 -38.58 -8.93 -41.12
C CYS A 652 -37.23 -8.22 -41.26
N LEU A 653 -36.51 -8.44 -42.37
CA LEU A 653 -35.29 -7.72 -42.74
C LEU A 653 -35.63 -6.51 -43.60
N VAL A 654 -34.91 -5.39 -43.42
CA VAL A 654 -35.07 -4.20 -44.26
C VAL A 654 -34.39 -4.46 -45.60
N ILE A 655 -35.18 -4.54 -46.67
CA ILE A 655 -34.67 -4.76 -48.03
C ILE A 655 -34.60 -3.46 -48.85
N GLU A 656 -35.29 -2.39 -48.41
CA GLU A 656 -35.31 -1.10 -49.10
C GLU A 656 -35.54 0.05 -48.10
N LYS A 657 -34.72 1.11 -48.17
CA LYS A 657 -34.89 2.33 -47.36
C LYS A 657 -36.14 3.10 -47.77
N THR A 658 -36.90 3.59 -46.81
CA THR A 658 -38.07 4.45 -47.07
C THR A 658 -37.67 5.90 -47.21
N LYS A 659 -37.99 6.51 -48.35
CA LYS A 659 -37.69 7.92 -48.65
C LYS A 659 -38.85 8.84 -48.26
N SER A 660 -38.55 9.88 -47.49
CA SER A 660 -39.46 10.99 -47.20
C SER A 660 -38.82 12.33 -47.60
N VAL A 661 -39.64 13.26 -48.09
CA VAL A 661 -39.19 14.62 -48.40
C VAL A 661 -40.11 15.60 -47.68
N PHE A 662 -39.55 16.38 -46.76
CA PHE A 662 -40.27 17.38 -46.01
C PHE A 662 -39.88 18.77 -46.47
N SER A 663 -40.87 19.63 -46.75
CA SER A 663 -40.65 21.03 -47.12
C SER A 663 -41.03 21.94 -45.95
N ILE A 664 -40.06 22.67 -45.44
CA ILE A 664 -40.15 23.52 -44.26
C ILE A 664 -39.99 24.98 -44.70
N PRO A 665 -41.05 25.81 -44.64
CA PRO A 665 -40.90 27.24 -44.87
C PRO A 665 -40.07 27.86 -43.74
N VAL A 666 -39.05 28.63 -44.11
CA VAL A 666 -38.18 29.37 -43.19
C VAL A 666 -38.42 30.85 -43.44
N ASP A 667 -39.26 31.45 -42.61
CA ASP A 667 -39.53 32.88 -42.66
C ASP A 667 -38.30 33.71 -42.30
N GLU A 668 -38.40 35.02 -42.50
CA GLU A 668 -37.28 35.93 -42.27
C GLU A 668 -36.77 35.87 -40.83
N ALA A 669 -37.66 35.83 -39.83
CA ALA A 669 -37.27 35.81 -38.43
C ALA A 669 -36.50 34.53 -38.06
N LYS A 670 -36.96 33.37 -38.53
CA LYS A 670 -36.26 32.09 -38.36
C LYS A 670 -34.93 32.10 -39.09
N MET A 671 -34.89 32.64 -40.31
CA MET A 671 -33.65 32.75 -41.08
C MET A 671 -32.61 33.62 -40.35
N GLN A 672 -33.01 34.71 -39.70
CA GLN A 672 -32.08 35.54 -38.93
C GLN A 672 -31.47 34.80 -37.74
N ARG A 673 -32.26 33.98 -37.04
CA ARG A 673 -31.76 33.15 -35.94
C ARG A 673 -30.80 32.08 -36.45
N LEU A 674 -31.18 31.35 -37.50
CA LEU A 674 -30.38 30.27 -38.07
C LEU A 674 -29.05 30.72 -38.69
N ARG A 675 -28.92 32.00 -39.07
CA ARG A 675 -27.62 32.55 -39.52
C ARG A 675 -26.55 32.52 -38.43
N ASN A 676 -26.94 32.63 -37.17
CA ASN A 676 -26.02 32.58 -36.05
C ASN A 676 -25.77 31.14 -35.58
N ALA A 677 -26.37 30.14 -36.24
CA ALA A 677 -26.15 28.75 -35.88
C ALA A 677 -24.75 28.32 -36.30
N ALA A 678 -24.00 27.80 -35.32
CA ALA A 678 -22.69 27.18 -35.50
C ALA A 678 -22.78 25.66 -35.42
N MET A 679 -23.84 25.13 -34.80
CA MET A 679 -24.02 23.71 -34.56
C MET A 679 -25.46 23.29 -34.78
N VAL A 680 -25.64 22.03 -35.19
CA VAL A 680 -26.93 21.36 -35.31
C VAL A 680 -26.91 20.04 -34.56
N VAL A 681 -27.89 19.84 -33.69
CA VAL A 681 -28.13 18.58 -32.98
C VAL A 681 -29.27 17.86 -33.68
N THR A 682 -28.96 16.73 -34.30
CA THR A 682 -29.91 15.86 -34.99
C THR A 682 -30.41 14.81 -34.02
N ARG A 683 -31.70 14.89 -33.66
CA ARG A 683 -32.39 13.89 -32.84
C ARG A 683 -33.41 13.15 -33.67
N SER A 684 -33.43 11.83 -33.62
CA SER A 684 -34.51 11.04 -34.20
C SER A 684 -35.08 10.10 -33.17
N SER A 685 -36.41 10.14 -33.01
CA SER A 685 -37.14 9.20 -32.16
C SER A 685 -37.64 8.03 -33.00
N PHE A 686 -37.38 6.81 -32.54
CA PHE A 686 -37.74 5.57 -33.23
C PHE A 686 -38.81 4.80 -32.46
N SER A 687 -39.84 4.36 -33.18
CA SER A 687 -40.91 3.54 -32.62
C SER A 687 -41.19 2.34 -33.53
N THR A 688 -41.41 1.18 -32.92
CA THR A 688 -41.83 -0.03 -33.63
C THR A 688 -43.30 0.09 -34.01
N GLU A 689 -43.59 -0.06 -35.31
CA GLU A 689 -44.95 -0.11 -35.82
C GLU A 689 -45.32 -1.56 -36.17
N VAL A 690 -46.53 -1.98 -35.80
CA VAL A 690 -47.04 -3.30 -36.17
C VAL A 690 -47.32 -3.30 -37.68
N THR A 691 -46.48 -3.99 -38.44
CA THR A 691 -46.59 -4.08 -39.90
C THR A 691 -46.70 -5.54 -40.35
N GLY A 692 -47.87 -5.94 -40.84
CA GLY A 692 -48.08 -7.27 -41.43
C GLY A 692 -47.77 -8.43 -40.47
N SER A 693 -46.94 -9.38 -40.90
CA SER A 693 -46.45 -10.53 -40.13
C SER A 693 -45.32 -10.20 -39.15
N CYS A 694 -44.73 -9.01 -39.25
CA CYS A 694 -43.64 -8.55 -38.38
C CYS A 694 -44.20 -7.82 -37.16
N ASN A 695 -44.71 -8.58 -36.21
CA ASN A 695 -45.31 -8.08 -34.96
C ASN A 695 -44.50 -8.45 -33.70
N SER A 696 -43.24 -8.83 -33.87
CA SER A 696 -42.32 -9.26 -32.82
C SER A 696 -41.11 -8.32 -32.70
N TYR A 697 -40.10 -8.75 -31.93
CA TYR A 697 -38.79 -8.09 -31.86
C TYR A 697 -38.15 -8.02 -33.25
N LEU A 698 -37.54 -6.87 -33.56
CA LEU A 698 -36.89 -6.59 -34.84
C LEU A 698 -35.39 -6.52 -34.62
N THR A 699 -34.63 -7.29 -35.39
CA THR A 699 -33.16 -7.34 -35.33
C THR A 699 -32.55 -6.18 -36.09
N ILE A 700 -31.59 -5.50 -35.47
CA ILE A 700 -30.81 -4.41 -36.06
C ILE A 700 -29.53 -5.00 -36.64
N TYR A 701 -29.24 -4.60 -37.88
CA TYR A 701 -28.03 -4.93 -38.62
C TYR A 701 -27.17 -3.67 -38.78
N ASP A 702 -25.88 -3.85 -38.99
CA ASP A 702 -24.87 -2.79 -39.07
C ASP A 702 -25.09 -1.83 -40.25
N ASP A 703 -25.72 -2.30 -41.33
CA ASP A 703 -26.03 -1.52 -42.53
C ASP A 703 -27.29 -0.63 -42.41
N TYR A 704 -28.00 -0.70 -41.28
CA TYR A 704 -29.21 0.09 -41.04
C TYR A 704 -28.87 1.52 -40.62
N LEU A 705 -29.27 2.49 -41.45
CA LEU A 705 -28.97 3.91 -41.29
C LEU A 705 -30.19 4.79 -41.56
N LEU A 706 -30.31 5.90 -40.85
CA LEU A 706 -31.20 7.01 -41.17
C LEU A 706 -30.39 8.15 -41.80
N ASP A 707 -30.42 8.24 -43.13
CA ASP A 707 -29.72 9.30 -43.86
C ASP A 707 -30.59 10.56 -43.95
N LEU A 708 -30.08 11.70 -43.50
CA LEU A 708 -30.76 12.99 -43.54
C LEU A 708 -29.95 14.00 -44.36
N LYS A 709 -30.56 14.51 -45.43
CA LYS A 709 -29.97 15.54 -46.30
C LYS A 709 -30.84 16.80 -46.28
N LEU A 710 -30.33 17.87 -45.68
CA LEU A 710 -30.97 19.18 -45.66
C LEU A 710 -30.49 20.00 -46.85
N THR A 711 -31.44 20.54 -47.62
CA THR A 711 -31.17 21.45 -48.74
C THR A 711 -31.98 22.73 -48.56
N GLY A 712 -31.46 23.86 -49.00
CA GLY A 712 -32.16 25.15 -48.94
C GLY A 712 -32.41 25.71 -50.32
N SER A 713 -33.61 26.26 -50.54
CA SER A 713 -33.93 27.18 -51.63
C SER A 713 -34.19 28.55 -51.04
N PHE A 714 -33.34 29.51 -51.39
CA PHE A 714 -33.29 30.81 -50.72
C PHE A 714 -33.76 31.95 -51.60
N ILE A 715 -34.42 32.92 -50.98
CA ILE A 715 -34.74 34.23 -51.57
C ILE A 715 -33.81 35.25 -50.91
N PHE A 716 -33.12 36.05 -51.72
CA PHE A 716 -32.11 36.98 -51.25
C PHE A 716 -32.57 38.45 -51.35
N TYR A 717 -32.13 39.28 -50.40
CA TYR A 717 -32.04 40.72 -50.54
C TYR A 717 -30.82 41.09 -51.38
N THR A 718 -30.95 42.06 -52.30
CA THR A 718 -29.78 42.69 -52.95
C THR A 718 -29.73 44.19 -52.66
N GLY A 719 -28.54 44.71 -52.36
CA GLY A 719 -28.20 46.12 -52.56
C GLY A 719 -27.40 46.77 -51.42
N TYR A 720 -26.19 47.24 -51.78
CA TYR A 720 -25.23 48.08 -51.05
C TYR A 720 -25.82 49.18 -50.15
#